data_AF-A0A336N3U8-F1
#
_entry.id   AF-A0A336N3U8-F1
#
_cell.length_a   1.000
_cell.length_b   1.000
_cell.length_c   1.000
_cell.angle_alpha   90.00
_cell.angle_beta   90.00
_cell.angle_gamma   90.00
#
_symmetry.space_group_name_H-M   'P 1'
#
loop_
_entity.id
_entity.type
_entity.pdbx_description
1 polymer ?
#
loop_
_entity_poly.entity_id
_entity_poly.type
_entity_poly.pdbx_seq_one_letter_code
_entity_poly.pdbx_strand_id
1 'polypeptide(L)'
;MGFCFFLRESRKLEKEKLKLLSATFFFITSVLIGAVFALVGQTYQTGANAWELFAIWSVCQLPLLLLLPNVASALLLVATTNIALFLFNDSSYENDIALSAVSLNFIFLLLSELFIHRLHDGNWRLLPKFLVFLVLVNLFFVRILTDFLGNDVDSSVYFFILFLQVALPSLACICFYKQYRIDFVNLITATVSLITAFGFFLFSNVNSADFAVLSGLLLFIITIGAIMLLHGWYKRHYPQRKSISWALSILLIFAIFIGIVTGLIWIFLALNVSDPRMSLLVLSVIVLFIALGMHFGNPDAESHISIIIGIFFLMGYCLLGGYFLSDVFDRYDSGTLTITTPLLFMVVVGIFYFLRKEIWLRTLTIMTVLVMWHIYFSDFYFIGLDYANQVEYHYVPFYILTMLGCVVAFLTQKVYGENEKVSAQISPFAWAFLLFSICASLQNAGYILVGFSQMADELPKVMSFAELFDVMTAGVFTHADFVLGWIIPFLVGLTPLVIFLVIRRLFVLDRAETILISLAFALFIIGFISQPSILFLVTLLLLAYLMNSRMLFFIAVFFLTMNLGIYYYSLIIPLLYKALLLLLFALIFSCVAIYLLRKYKPQTQSAVGFANVSKVKPLVALAVVLLILIPLNYKVQQFEDVLATGKPVVLKIAPVDPRSLMQGDYMALSYAILNDIRANLNESEDGVTLAKEKKHPSKVYALIHQDEQGVATLCQVEDSPPNDFKDCVANVYLPVNNFKWLPELPSQEYFFAEGKGQHYAQAEYAEYRFKDGILLLARLLDKDLKAL
;
A
#
# COMPACT_ATOMS: atom_id res chain seq x y z
N MET A 1 -6.52 6.16 -7.01
CA MET A 1 -7.68 5.98 -7.92
C MET A 1 -8.80 7.00 -7.74
N GLY A 2 -9.23 7.34 -6.50
CA GLY A 2 -10.35 8.28 -6.28
C GLY A 2 -10.19 9.67 -6.91
N PHE A 3 -9.00 10.27 -6.82
CA PHE A 3 -8.67 11.56 -7.44
C PHE A 3 -8.78 11.54 -8.98
N CYS A 4 -8.43 10.41 -9.61
CA CYS A 4 -8.46 10.20 -11.05
C CYS A 4 -9.89 10.18 -11.62
N PHE A 5 -10.83 9.56 -10.91
CA PHE A 5 -12.24 9.54 -11.30
C PHE A 5 -12.91 10.88 -11.00
N PHE A 6 -12.57 11.51 -9.88
CA PHE A 6 -13.03 12.87 -9.56
C PHE A 6 -12.62 13.89 -10.63
N LEU A 7 -11.39 13.86 -11.15
CA LEU A 7 -10.94 14.68 -12.30
C LEU A 7 -11.67 14.36 -13.63
N ARG A 8 -12.14 13.11 -13.80
CA ARG A 8 -12.87 12.67 -14.99
C ARG A 8 -14.36 13.05 -14.94
N GLU A 9 -14.94 12.99 -13.76
CA GLU A 9 -16.36 13.30 -13.48
C GLU A 9 -16.59 14.81 -13.41
N SER A 10 -15.65 15.55 -12.83
CA SER A 10 -15.65 17.01 -12.84
C SER A 10 -15.59 17.65 -14.23
N ARG A 11 -14.86 17.04 -15.18
CA ARG A 11 -14.89 17.46 -16.59
C ARG A 11 -16.23 17.19 -17.26
N LYS A 12 -17.02 16.21 -16.79
CA LYS A 12 -18.40 15.96 -17.25
C LYS A 12 -19.44 16.78 -16.49
N LEU A 13 -19.12 17.30 -15.31
CA LEU A 13 -19.90 18.31 -14.56
C LEU A 13 -19.72 19.72 -15.17
N GLU A 14 -19.80 19.82 -16.50
CA GLU A 14 -19.64 21.04 -17.29
C GLU A 14 -20.61 22.18 -16.91
N LYS A 15 -21.63 21.90 -16.09
CA LYS A 15 -22.56 22.90 -15.58
C LYS A 15 -22.04 23.70 -14.37
N GLU A 16 -21.03 23.22 -13.64
CA GLU A 16 -20.57 23.88 -12.40
C GLU A 16 -19.05 23.73 -12.18
N LYS A 17 -18.24 24.24 -13.12
CA LYS A 17 -16.75 24.23 -13.11
C LYS A 17 -16.08 24.53 -11.76
N LEU A 18 -16.75 25.24 -10.85
CA LEU A 18 -16.24 25.56 -9.52
C LEU A 18 -16.18 24.35 -8.56
N LYS A 19 -17.05 23.36 -8.74
CA LYS A 19 -17.16 22.18 -7.86
C LYS A 19 -15.87 21.35 -7.79
N LEU A 20 -15.10 21.29 -8.89
CA LEU A 20 -13.86 20.52 -8.95
C LEU A 20 -12.75 21.13 -8.10
N LEU A 21 -12.49 22.42 -8.32
CA LEU A 21 -11.42 23.12 -7.61
C LEU A 21 -11.75 23.17 -6.11
N SER A 22 -13.02 23.42 -5.77
CA SER A 22 -13.47 23.39 -4.38
C SER A 22 -13.35 21.99 -3.77
N ALA A 23 -13.86 20.93 -4.39
CA ALA A 23 -13.74 19.60 -3.79
C ALA A 23 -12.28 19.07 -3.78
N THR A 24 -11.42 19.51 -4.70
CA THR A 24 -9.97 19.27 -4.62
C THR A 24 -9.37 19.95 -3.39
N PHE A 25 -9.67 21.23 -3.19
CA PHE A 25 -9.16 22.00 -2.06
C PHE A 25 -9.63 21.42 -0.72
N PHE A 26 -10.89 21.00 -0.63
CA PHE A 26 -11.44 20.38 0.58
C PHE A 26 -10.80 19.03 0.86
N PHE A 27 -10.61 18.21 -0.17
CA PHE A 27 -9.88 16.94 -0.03
C PHE A 27 -8.46 17.18 0.50
N ILE A 28 -7.73 18.13 -0.10
CA ILE A 28 -6.38 18.50 0.38
C ILE A 28 -6.43 19.00 1.82
N THR A 29 -7.40 19.84 2.16
CA THR A 29 -7.60 20.34 3.53
C THR A 29 -7.83 19.20 4.52
N SER A 30 -8.70 18.24 4.19
CA SER A 30 -8.93 17.03 4.98
C SER A 30 -7.66 16.22 5.20
N VAL A 31 -6.78 16.12 4.19
CA VAL A 31 -5.48 15.46 4.31
C VAL A 31 -4.53 16.23 5.24
N LEU A 32 -4.46 17.57 5.07
CA LEU A 32 -3.59 18.42 5.88
C LEU A 32 -3.97 18.45 7.35
N ILE A 33 -5.26 18.34 7.70
CA ILE A 33 -5.71 18.23 9.10
C ILE A 33 -5.05 17.02 9.78
N GLY A 34 -4.98 15.87 9.09
CA GLY A 34 -4.30 14.69 9.62
C GLY A 34 -2.81 14.92 9.86
N ALA A 35 -2.14 15.62 8.93
CA ALA A 35 -0.73 15.98 9.08
C ALA A 35 -0.48 16.91 10.27
N VAL A 36 -1.37 17.87 10.52
CA VAL A 36 -1.28 18.77 11.69
C VAL A 36 -1.45 18.00 13.00
N PHE A 37 -2.39 17.04 13.06
CA PHE A 37 -2.55 16.21 14.25
C PHE A 37 -1.31 15.34 14.53
N ALA A 38 -0.74 14.73 13.49
CA ALA A 38 0.51 13.98 13.63
C ALA A 38 1.65 14.86 14.17
N LEU A 39 1.79 16.09 13.64
CA LEU A 39 2.80 17.05 14.10
C LEU A 39 2.63 17.40 15.59
N VAL A 40 1.41 17.70 16.04
CA VAL A 40 1.14 18.04 17.45
C VAL A 40 1.42 16.84 18.35
N GLY A 41 0.99 15.64 17.97
CA GLY A 41 1.24 14.41 18.74
C GLY A 41 2.73 14.11 18.93
N GLN A 42 3.54 14.30 17.87
CA GLN A 42 5.00 14.14 17.93
C GLN A 42 5.67 15.23 18.77
N THR A 43 5.24 16.49 18.64
CA THR A 43 5.88 17.64 19.31
C THR A 43 5.74 17.58 20.83
N TYR A 44 4.54 17.26 21.32
CA TYR A 44 4.24 17.25 22.75
C TYR A 44 4.36 15.86 23.40
N GLN A 45 4.81 14.86 22.63
CA GLN A 45 5.03 13.49 23.09
C GLN A 45 3.85 12.97 23.91
N THR A 46 2.63 13.26 23.45
CA THR A 46 1.40 13.06 24.22
C THR A 46 1.08 11.60 24.51
N GLY A 47 1.86 10.66 23.92
CA GLY A 47 1.65 9.21 23.85
C GLY A 47 0.19 8.82 23.70
N ALA A 48 -0.55 9.64 22.97
CA ALA A 48 -1.89 9.34 22.53
C ALA A 48 -1.78 8.18 21.55
N ASN A 49 -2.51 7.11 21.81
CA ASN A 49 -2.46 5.91 20.98
C ASN A 49 -2.77 6.28 19.52
N ALA A 50 -1.99 5.76 18.57
CA ALA A 50 -2.12 6.10 17.15
C ALA A 50 -3.56 5.93 16.63
N TRP A 51 -4.31 4.96 17.16
CA TRP A 51 -5.71 4.77 16.80
C TRP A 51 -6.61 5.97 17.14
N GLU A 52 -6.38 6.65 18.29
CA GLU A 52 -7.16 7.82 18.71
C GLU A 52 -6.96 8.98 17.73
N LEU A 53 -5.71 9.16 17.29
CA LEU A 53 -5.34 10.18 16.30
C LEU A 53 -6.10 9.98 14.99
N PHE A 54 -6.10 8.76 14.44
CA PHE A 54 -6.82 8.43 13.22
C PHE A 54 -8.33 8.51 13.40
N ALA A 55 -8.86 8.17 14.59
CA ALA A 55 -10.28 8.30 14.90
C ALA A 55 -10.72 9.78 14.92
N ILE A 56 -9.99 10.65 15.62
CA ILE A 56 -10.23 12.09 15.64
C ILE A 56 -10.11 12.68 14.23
N TRP A 57 -9.11 12.24 13.46
CA TRP A 57 -8.95 12.66 12.08
C TRP A 57 -10.17 12.30 11.22
N SER A 58 -10.67 11.06 11.30
CA SER A 58 -11.90 10.63 10.61
C SER A 58 -13.10 11.50 10.98
N VAL A 59 -13.30 11.78 12.27
CA VAL A 59 -14.42 12.63 12.72
C VAL A 59 -14.29 14.05 12.14
N CYS A 60 -13.08 14.62 12.14
CA CYS A 60 -12.81 15.96 11.61
C CYS A 60 -13.04 16.08 10.09
N GLN A 61 -13.08 14.96 9.35
CA GLN A 61 -13.40 14.96 7.93
C GLN A 61 -14.91 15.08 7.66
N LEU A 62 -15.77 14.66 8.60
CA LEU A 62 -17.23 14.61 8.40
C LEU A 62 -17.84 15.97 8.03
N PRO A 63 -17.52 17.10 8.71
CA PRO A 63 -18.11 18.39 8.36
C PRO A 63 -17.71 18.85 6.96
N LEU A 64 -16.45 18.61 6.55
CA LEU A 64 -15.95 18.93 5.21
C LEU A 64 -16.63 18.07 4.14
N LEU A 65 -16.82 16.78 4.42
CA LEU A 65 -17.53 15.85 3.54
C LEU A 65 -19.02 16.24 3.41
N LEU A 66 -19.69 16.62 4.49
CA LEU A 66 -21.09 17.04 4.45
C LEU A 66 -21.27 18.37 3.68
N LEU A 67 -20.30 19.28 3.75
CA LEU A 67 -20.36 20.57 3.06
C LEU A 67 -20.20 20.45 1.54
N LEU A 68 -19.28 19.60 1.08
CA LEU A 68 -19.06 19.28 -0.34
C LEU A 68 -18.91 17.77 -0.53
N PRO A 69 -20.03 17.03 -0.56
CA PRO A 69 -19.99 15.58 -0.66
C PRO A 69 -19.38 15.12 -1.98
N ASN A 70 -18.32 14.32 -1.88
CA ASN A 70 -17.60 13.80 -3.02
C ASN A 70 -17.01 12.42 -2.70
N VAL A 71 -16.87 11.59 -3.74
CA VAL A 71 -16.39 10.20 -3.62
C VAL A 71 -14.97 10.12 -3.05
N ALA A 72 -14.08 11.05 -3.39
CA ALA A 72 -12.69 11.01 -2.94
C ALA A 72 -12.57 11.24 -1.43
N SER A 73 -13.33 12.19 -0.87
CA SER A 73 -13.35 12.48 0.57
C SER A 73 -14.07 11.38 1.35
N ALA A 74 -15.11 10.76 0.77
CA ALA A 74 -15.75 9.59 1.36
C ALA A 74 -14.80 8.38 1.41
N LEU A 75 -14.01 8.15 0.34
CA LEU A 75 -12.98 7.11 0.34
C LEU A 75 -11.86 7.39 1.36
N LEU A 76 -11.47 8.66 1.55
CA LEU A 76 -10.51 9.04 2.59
C LEU A 76 -11.06 8.70 3.97
N LEU A 77 -12.32 9.06 4.26
CA LEU A 77 -12.98 8.75 5.53
C LEU A 77 -13.05 7.23 5.78
N VAL A 78 -13.41 6.46 4.76
CA VAL A 78 -13.42 4.98 4.84
C VAL A 78 -12.02 4.47 5.16
N ALA A 79 -10.98 4.98 4.48
CA ALA A 79 -9.61 4.57 4.72
C ALA A 79 -9.13 4.91 6.14
N THR A 80 -9.29 6.16 6.58
CA THR A 80 -8.81 6.60 7.91
C THR A 80 -9.57 5.91 9.04
N THR A 81 -10.87 5.63 8.87
CA THR A 81 -11.65 4.91 9.88
C THR A 81 -11.29 3.43 9.94
N ASN A 82 -11.01 2.78 8.80
CA ASN A 82 -10.50 1.40 8.79
C ASN A 82 -9.11 1.31 9.42
N ILE A 83 -8.22 2.28 9.18
CA ILE A 83 -6.90 2.35 9.83
C ILE A 83 -7.04 2.54 11.34
N ALA A 84 -7.91 3.47 11.78
CA ALA A 84 -8.19 3.68 13.20
C ALA A 84 -8.66 2.38 13.86
N LEU A 85 -9.58 1.66 13.21
CA LEU A 85 -10.10 0.39 13.71
C LEU A 85 -9.03 -0.70 13.79
N PHE A 86 -8.20 -0.81 12.74
CA PHE A 86 -7.09 -1.76 12.71
C PHE A 86 -6.13 -1.51 13.87
N LEU A 87 -5.69 -0.26 14.07
CA LEU A 87 -4.80 0.13 15.17
C LEU A 87 -5.44 -0.06 16.55
N PHE A 88 -6.75 0.20 16.67
CA PHE A 88 -7.49 -0.03 17.92
C PHE A 88 -7.54 -1.50 18.29
N ASN A 89 -7.73 -2.41 17.33
CA ASN A 89 -7.78 -3.83 17.63
C ASN A 89 -6.41 -4.51 17.73
N ASP A 90 -5.38 -4.01 17.02
CA ASP A 90 -4.00 -4.45 17.26
C ASP A 90 -3.58 -4.19 18.72
N SER A 91 -4.11 -3.10 19.28
CA SER A 91 -4.05 -2.87 20.71
C SER A 91 -4.93 -3.90 21.47
N SER A 92 -6.18 -4.17 21.09
CA SER A 92 -7.08 -5.05 21.88
C SER A 92 -7.02 -6.53 21.46
N TYR A 93 -6.18 -7.35 22.11
CA TYR A 93 -5.92 -8.77 21.77
C TYR A 93 -7.18 -9.68 21.74
N GLU A 94 -8.29 -9.25 22.33
CA GLU A 94 -9.54 -10.03 22.44
C GLU A 94 -10.50 -9.83 21.26
N ASN A 95 -10.32 -8.79 20.44
CA ASN A 95 -11.30 -8.43 19.40
C ASN A 95 -10.88 -8.90 18.01
N ASP A 96 -11.80 -9.59 17.34
CA ASP A 96 -11.65 -9.97 15.93
C ASP A 96 -11.66 -8.72 15.02
N ILE A 97 -10.46 -8.38 14.55
CA ILE A 97 -10.20 -7.25 13.66
C ILE A 97 -11.07 -7.35 12.41
N ALA A 98 -11.20 -8.55 11.86
CA ALA A 98 -11.94 -8.77 10.64
C ALA A 98 -13.44 -8.61 10.87
N LEU A 99 -14.00 -9.04 12.00
CA LEU A 99 -15.45 -8.89 12.28
C LEU A 99 -15.84 -7.42 12.41
N SER A 100 -15.03 -6.66 13.15
CA SER A 100 -15.26 -5.23 13.31
C SER A 100 -15.09 -4.49 11.97
N ALA A 101 -14.09 -4.88 11.16
CA ALA A 101 -13.91 -4.33 9.81
C ALA A 101 -15.08 -4.64 8.89
N VAL A 102 -15.64 -5.86 8.93
CA VAL A 102 -16.86 -6.22 8.19
C VAL A 102 -18.02 -5.32 8.61
N SER A 103 -18.23 -5.15 9.92
CA SER A 103 -19.33 -4.35 10.48
C SER A 103 -19.23 -2.88 10.05
N LEU A 104 -18.03 -2.29 10.18
CA LEU A 104 -17.77 -0.91 9.79
C LEU A 104 -17.98 -0.69 8.29
N ASN A 105 -17.40 -1.55 7.45
CA ASN A 105 -17.53 -1.42 6.00
C ASN A 105 -18.96 -1.69 5.52
N PHE A 106 -19.73 -2.52 6.23
CA PHE A 106 -21.15 -2.72 5.96
C PHE A 106 -21.97 -1.46 6.30
N ILE A 107 -21.68 -0.78 7.42
CA ILE A 107 -22.32 0.52 7.74
C ILE A 107 -21.99 1.54 6.65
N PHE A 108 -20.73 1.64 6.24
CA PHE A 108 -20.35 2.53 5.13
C PHE A 108 -21.04 2.14 3.82
N LEU A 109 -21.24 0.85 3.55
CA LEU A 109 -21.96 0.38 2.36
C LEU A 109 -23.39 0.89 2.37
N LEU A 110 -24.11 0.74 3.49
CA LEU A 110 -25.47 1.27 3.64
C LEU A 110 -25.51 2.79 3.46
N LEU A 111 -24.60 3.54 4.10
CA LEU A 111 -24.50 4.99 3.95
C LEU A 111 -24.19 5.39 2.51
N SER A 112 -23.31 4.65 1.82
CA SER A 112 -22.96 4.92 0.42
C SER A 112 -24.15 4.76 -0.51
N GLU A 113 -25.01 3.78 -0.26
CA GLU A 113 -26.24 3.54 -1.03
C GLU A 113 -27.31 4.61 -0.75
N LEU A 114 -27.46 5.03 0.50
CA LEU A 114 -28.39 6.09 0.90
C LEU A 114 -28.01 7.46 0.34
N PHE A 115 -26.72 7.80 0.34
CA PHE A 115 -26.22 9.12 -0.04
C PHE A 115 -25.61 9.19 -1.45
N ILE A 116 -25.82 8.15 -2.28
CA ILE A 116 -25.18 8.01 -3.60
C ILE A 116 -25.36 9.21 -4.52
N HIS A 117 -26.54 9.83 -4.50
CA HIS A 117 -26.86 11.03 -5.30
C HIS A 117 -26.15 12.27 -4.74
N ARG A 118 -26.07 12.41 -3.41
CA ARG A 118 -25.39 13.55 -2.77
C ARG A 118 -23.88 13.48 -2.97
N LEU A 119 -23.31 12.27 -2.91
CA LEU A 119 -21.88 12.00 -3.14
C LEU A 119 -21.44 12.14 -4.60
N HIS A 120 -22.39 12.38 -5.52
CA HIS A 120 -22.16 12.43 -6.95
C HIS A 120 -21.64 11.11 -7.55
N ASP A 121 -22.00 9.96 -6.96
CA ASP A 121 -21.54 8.62 -7.36
C ASP A 121 -22.62 7.81 -8.12
N GLY A 122 -23.62 8.48 -8.69
CA GLY A 122 -24.77 7.79 -9.31
C GLY A 122 -24.43 7.00 -10.59
N ASN A 123 -23.42 7.44 -11.35
CA ASN A 123 -23.09 6.84 -12.64
C ASN A 123 -22.15 5.63 -12.53
N TRP A 124 -21.12 5.75 -11.68
CA TRP A 124 -20.07 4.75 -11.57
C TRP A 124 -20.23 3.86 -10.33
N ARG A 125 -20.87 4.36 -9.28
CA ARG A 125 -21.12 3.63 -8.01
C ARG A 125 -19.84 3.03 -7.45
N LEU A 126 -18.77 3.80 -7.45
CA LEU A 126 -17.45 3.37 -7.00
C LEU A 126 -17.45 3.00 -5.52
N LEU A 127 -18.14 3.78 -4.69
CA LEU A 127 -18.14 3.59 -3.25
C LEU A 127 -18.84 2.26 -2.86
N PRO A 128 -20.06 1.95 -3.35
CA PRO A 128 -20.67 0.64 -3.12
C PRO A 128 -19.81 -0.53 -3.65
N LYS A 129 -19.19 -0.39 -4.82
CA LYS A 129 -18.34 -1.45 -5.40
C LYS A 129 -17.12 -1.75 -4.54
N PHE A 130 -16.45 -0.72 -4.07
CA PHE A 130 -15.29 -0.86 -3.21
C PHE A 130 -15.68 -1.44 -1.84
N LEU A 131 -16.80 -0.99 -1.27
CA LEU A 131 -17.26 -1.45 0.04
C LEU A 131 -17.81 -2.88 0.02
N VAL A 132 -18.52 -3.31 -1.03
CA VAL A 132 -18.91 -4.72 -1.21
C VAL A 132 -17.66 -5.61 -1.27
N PHE A 133 -16.65 -5.19 -2.03
CA PHE A 133 -15.38 -5.91 -2.09
C PHE A 133 -14.71 -6.00 -0.71
N LEU A 134 -14.60 -4.89 0.02
CA LEU A 134 -14.01 -4.87 1.37
C LEU A 134 -14.78 -5.76 2.36
N VAL A 135 -16.11 -5.68 2.39
CA VAL A 135 -16.94 -6.53 3.25
C VAL A 135 -16.69 -8.01 2.95
N LEU A 136 -16.74 -8.40 1.68
CA LEU A 136 -16.60 -9.80 1.28
C LEU A 136 -15.18 -10.35 1.47
N VAL A 137 -14.14 -9.53 1.29
CA VAL A 137 -12.75 -9.95 1.53
C VAL A 137 -12.48 -10.11 3.03
N ASN A 138 -12.91 -9.16 3.86
CA ASN A 138 -12.69 -9.27 5.31
C ASN A 138 -13.42 -10.47 5.93
N LEU A 139 -14.54 -10.92 5.34
CA LEU A 139 -15.23 -12.15 5.76
C LEU A 139 -14.36 -13.41 5.64
N PHE A 140 -13.29 -13.44 4.84
CA PHE A 140 -12.36 -14.60 4.83
C PHE A 140 -11.44 -14.65 6.05
N PHE A 141 -11.33 -13.55 6.80
CA PHE A 141 -10.38 -13.42 7.91
C PHE A 141 -11.08 -13.33 9.29
N VAL A 142 -12.42 -13.35 9.33
CA VAL A 142 -13.18 -13.36 10.58
C VAL A 142 -12.91 -14.67 11.31
N ARG A 143 -12.40 -14.53 12.54
CA ARG A 143 -11.85 -15.57 13.39
C ARG A 143 -12.81 -16.02 14.48
N ILE A 144 -13.70 -15.16 14.98
CA ILE A 144 -14.62 -15.48 16.11
C ILE A 144 -15.43 -16.74 15.85
N LEU A 145 -16.00 -16.89 14.65
CA LEU A 145 -16.78 -18.06 14.27
C LEU A 145 -15.95 -19.34 14.20
N THR A 146 -14.65 -19.22 13.95
CA THR A 146 -13.72 -20.35 13.88
C THR A 146 -13.01 -20.64 15.20
N ASP A 147 -12.81 -19.66 16.08
CA ASP A 147 -12.16 -19.81 17.39
C ASP A 147 -13.09 -20.43 18.46
N PHE A 148 -14.41 -20.39 18.26
CA PHE A 148 -15.36 -21.16 19.08
C PHE A 148 -15.15 -22.68 18.95
N LEU A 149 -14.40 -23.12 17.93
CA LEU A 149 -13.95 -24.49 17.75
C LEU A 149 -12.63 -24.64 18.51
N GLY A 150 -12.55 -25.56 19.47
CA GLY A 150 -11.29 -25.85 20.15
C GLY A 150 -10.18 -26.22 19.16
N ASN A 151 -8.92 -26.07 19.57
CA ASN A 151 -7.75 -26.34 18.71
C ASN A 151 -7.69 -27.79 18.14
N ASP A 152 -8.48 -28.71 18.69
CA ASP A 152 -8.58 -30.11 18.27
C ASP A 152 -9.66 -30.37 17.20
N VAL A 153 -10.31 -29.32 16.67
CA VAL A 153 -11.36 -29.48 15.66
C VAL A 153 -10.74 -29.80 14.29
N ASP A 154 -11.34 -30.79 13.62
CA ASP A 154 -10.95 -31.21 12.29
C ASP A 154 -10.98 -30.03 11.29
N SER A 155 -9.92 -29.92 10.48
CA SER A 155 -9.72 -28.88 9.47
C SER A 155 -10.94 -28.74 8.55
N SER A 156 -11.60 -29.86 8.25
CA SER A 156 -12.84 -29.91 7.46
C SER A 156 -13.96 -29.01 8.00
N VAL A 157 -14.14 -28.99 9.33
CA VAL A 157 -15.18 -28.22 10.02
C VAL A 157 -14.85 -26.73 10.03
N TYR A 158 -13.57 -26.38 10.24
CA TYR A 158 -13.08 -25.02 10.15
C TYR A 158 -13.41 -24.40 8.79
N PHE A 159 -13.02 -25.07 7.70
CA PHE A 159 -13.25 -24.56 6.34
C PHE A 159 -14.74 -24.58 5.95
N PHE A 160 -15.55 -25.48 6.52
CA PHE A 160 -17.00 -25.46 6.33
C PHE A 160 -17.66 -24.21 6.95
N ILE A 161 -17.24 -23.84 8.16
CA ILE A 161 -17.72 -22.62 8.82
C ILE A 161 -17.26 -21.37 8.07
N LEU A 162 -16.00 -21.33 7.64
CA LEU A 162 -15.49 -20.27 6.77
C LEU A 162 -16.32 -20.15 5.47
N PHE A 163 -16.68 -21.28 4.86
CA PHE A 163 -17.56 -21.29 3.70
C PHE A 163 -18.92 -20.65 4.03
N LEU A 164 -19.60 -21.08 5.10
CA LEU A 164 -20.91 -20.55 5.47
C LEU A 164 -20.86 -19.04 5.76
N GLN A 165 -19.82 -18.60 6.46
CA GLN A 165 -19.54 -17.21 6.82
C GLN A 165 -19.45 -16.28 5.60
N VAL A 166 -18.83 -16.73 4.51
CA VAL A 166 -18.73 -15.96 3.26
C VAL A 166 -19.96 -16.19 2.38
N ALA A 167 -20.51 -17.39 2.35
CA ALA A 167 -21.59 -17.79 1.46
C ALA A 167 -22.90 -17.08 1.77
N LEU A 168 -23.30 -17.00 3.05
CA LEU A 168 -24.57 -16.39 3.44
C LEU A 168 -24.61 -14.88 3.08
N PRO A 169 -23.61 -14.05 3.42
CA PRO A 169 -23.60 -12.64 3.01
C PRO A 169 -23.47 -12.46 1.49
N SER A 170 -22.73 -13.34 0.80
CA SER A 170 -22.62 -13.32 -0.66
C SER A 170 -23.97 -13.56 -1.33
N LEU A 171 -24.73 -14.56 -0.86
CA LEU A 171 -26.09 -14.84 -1.34
C LEU A 171 -27.05 -13.67 -1.05
N ALA A 172 -26.96 -13.07 0.14
CA ALA A 172 -27.74 -11.88 0.48
C ALA A 172 -27.44 -10.70 -0.47
N CYS A 173 -26.15 -10.45 -0.76
CA CYS A 173 -25.73 -9.45 -1.73
C CYS A 173 -26.27 -9.77 -3.14
N ILE A 174 -26.19 -11.02 -3.58
CA ILE A 174 -26.74 -11.45 -4.88
C ILE A 174 -28.25 -11.17 -4.94
N CYS A 175 -29.01 -11.55 -3.92
CA CYS A 175 -30.45 -11.30 -3.84
C CYS A 175 -30.77 -9.80 -3.87
N PHE A 176 -30.05 -9.01 -3.08
CA PHE A 176 -30.26 -7.56 -3.01
C PHE A 176 -29.98 -6.86 -4.35
N TYR A 177 -28.80 -7.07 -4.94
CA TYR A 177 -28.44 -6.46 -6.22
C TYR A 177 -29.22 -7.05 -7.39
N LYS A 178 -29.74 -8.26 -7.30
CA LYS A 178 -30.64 -8.79 -8.32
C LYS A 178 -32.02 -8.15 -8.28
N GLN A 179 -32.63 -8.03 -7.10
CA GLN A 179 -34.04 -7.64 -6.95
C GLN A 179 -34.23 -6.12 -6.88
N TYR A 180 -33.41 -5.41 -6.11
CA TYR A 180 -33.62 -4.00 -5.83
C TYR A 180 -32.88 -3.10 -6.81
N ARG A 181 -31.62 -3.41 -7.14
CA ARG A 181 -30.77 -2.56 -7.99
C ARG A 181 -29.68 -3.38 -8.71
N ILE A 182 -29.90 -3.66 -10.00
CA ILE A 182 -28.96 -4.44 -10.83
C ILE A 182 -27.62 -3.72 -10.99
N ASP A 183 -26.62 -4.17 -10.22
CA ASP A 183 -25.21 -3.82 -10.40
C ASP A 183 -24.40 -5.07 -10.73
N PHE A 184 -23.97 -5.16 -11.99
CA PHE A 184 -23.30 -6.36 -12.47
C PHE A 184 -21.93 -6.59 -11.84
N VAL A 185 -21.23 -5.54 -11.41
CA VAL A 185 -19.92 -5.69 -10.78
C VAL A 185 -20.08 -6.32 -9.41
N ASN A 186 -21.02 -5.82 -8.59
CA ASN A 186 -21.27 -6.35 -7.25
C ASN A 186 -21.83 -7.78 -7.29
N LEU A 187 -22.71 -8.08 -8.26
CA LEU A 187 -23.18 -9.45 -8.49
C LEU A 187 -22.02 -10.40 -8.78
N ILE A 188 -21.07 -9.99 -9.61
CA ILE A 188 -19.91 -10.81 -9.96
C ILE A 188 -18.96 -10.93 -8.78
N THR A 189 -18.67 -9.84 -8.05
CA THR A 189 -17.83 -9.87 -6.85
C THR A 189 -18.39 -10.85 -5.81
N ALA A 190 -19.69 -10.77 -5.49
CA ALA A 190 -20.35 -11.70 -4.58
C ALA A 190 -20.33 -13.16 -5.09
N THR A 191 -20.51 -13.37 -6.40
CA THR A 191 -20.42 -14.70 -7.01
C THR A 191 -19.01 -15.28 -6.91
N VAL A 192 -17.98 -14.47 -7.18
CA VAL A 192 -16.57 -14.87 -7.07
C VAL A 192 -16.22 -15.23 -5.62
N SER A 193 -16.63 -14.40 -4.65
CA SER A 193 -16.40 -14.68 -3.23
C SER A 193 -17.07 -16.00 -2.80
N LEU A 194 -18.31 -16.25 -3.23
CA LEU A 194 -19.01 -17.52 -2.97
C LEU A 194 -18.27 -18.74 -3.55
N ILE A 195 -17.87 -18.66 -4.83
CA ILE A 195 -17.13 -19.74 -5.50
C ILE A 195 -15.77 -19.97 -4.85
N THR A 196 -15.07 -18.90 -4.47
CA THR A 196 -13.76 -18.98 -3.81
C THR A 196 -13.85 -19.64 -2.44
N ALA A 197 -14.85 -19.25 -1.64
CA ALA A 197 -15.10 -19.86 -0.33
C ALA A 197 -15.46 -21.35 -0.44
N PHE A 198 -16.29 -21.70 -1.43
CA PHE A 198 -16.61 -23.10 -1.72
C PHE A 198 -15.38 -23.88 -2.19
N GLY A 199 -14.51 -23.25 -2.99
CA GLY A 199 -13.23 -23.79 -3.40
C GLY A 199 -12.33 -24.12 -2.21
N PHE A 200 -12.14 -23.19 -1.26
CA PHE A 200 -11.35 -23.46 -0.07
C PHE A 200 -11.88 -24.65 0.73
N PHE A 201 -13.20 -24.74 0.91
CA PHE A 201 -13.83 -25.87 1.57
C PHE A 201 -13.62 -27.19 0.83
N LEU A 202 -13.72 -27.23 -0.50
CA LEU A 202 -13.46 -28.46 -1.24
C LEU A 202 -11.98 -28.87 -1.15
N PHE A 203 -11.06 -27.92 -1.38
CA PHE A 203 -9.63 -28.22 -1.44
C PHE A 203 -9.01 -28.53 -0.07
N SER A 204 -9.61 -28.06 1.03
CA SER A 204 -9.18 -28.44 2.39
C SER A 204 -9.47 -29.90 2.73
N ASN A 205 -10.42 -30.52 2.03
CA ASN A 205 -10.84 -31.92 2.24
C ASN A 205 -10.16 -32.88 1.25
N VAL A 206 -9.09 -32.44 0.58
CA VAL A 206 -8.37 -33.24 -0.41
C VAL A 206 -7.55 -34.32 0.27
N ASN A 207 -8.09 -35.54 0.26
CA ASN A 207 -7.45 -36.72 0.83
C ASN A 207 -6.84 -37.63 -0.25
N SER A 208 -7.15 -37.37 -1.53
CA SER A 208 -6.59 -38.09 -2.66
C SER A 208 -6.53 -37.21 -3.90
N ALA A 209 -5.66 -37.60 -4.80
CA ALA A 209 -5.52 -37.02 -6.13
C ALA A 209 -6.84 -37.03 -6.92
N ASP A 210 -7.58 -38.14 -6.88
CA ASP A 210 -8.89 -38.26 -7.54
C ASP A 210 -9.92 -37.29 -6.95
N PHE A 211 -9.91 -37.10 -5.63
CA PHE A 211 -10.78 -36.15 -4.96
C PHE A 211 -10.42 -34.70 -5.33
N ALA A 212 -9.14 -34.37 -5.51
CA ALA A 212 -8.70 -33.06 -5.98
C ALA A 212 -9.24 -32.76 -7.39
N VAL A 213 -9.16 -33.74 -8.30
CA VAL A 213 -9.70 -33.61 -9.66
C VAL A 213 -11.22 -33.45 -9.63
N LEU A 214 -11.94 -34.28 -8.86
CA LEU A 214 -13.39 -34.20 -8.74
C LEU A 214 -13.82 -32.84 -8.17
N SER A 215 -13.10 -32.33 -7.17
CA SER A 215 -13.32 -31.02 -6.56
C SER A 215 -13.13 -29.89 -7.56
N GLY A 216 -12.04 -29.91 -8.33
CA GLY A 216 -11.79 -28.94 -9.39
C GLY A 216 -12.87 -28.98 -10.49
N LEU A 217 -13.34 -30.17 -10.88
CA LEU A 217 -14.36 -30.35 -11.90
C LEU A 217 -15.73 -29.84 -11.41
N LEU A 218 -16.07 -30.13 -10.15
CA LEU A 218 -17.27 -29.59 -9.51
C LEU A 218 -17.23 -28.06 -9.47
N LEU A 219 -16.10 -27.46 -9.08
CA LEU A 219 -15.90 -26.02 -9.04
C LEU A 219 -16.02 -25.40 -10.44
N PHE A 220 -15.48 -26.06 -11.46
CA PHE A 220 -15.63 -25.66 -12.86
C PHE A 220 -17.08 -25.63 -13.31
N ILE A 221 -17.83 -26.73 -13.09
CA ILE A 221 -19.25 -26.84 -13.46
C ILE A 221 -20.09 -25.75 -12.77
N ILE A 222 -19.87 -25.53 -11.46
CA ILE A 222 -20.57 -24.50 -10.69
C ILE A 222 -20.26 -23.11 -11.25
N THR A 223 -19.00 -22.84 -11.59
CA THR A 223 -18.59 -21.54 -12.15
C THR A 223 -19.23 -21.30 -13.51
N ILE A 224 -19.26 -22.30 -14.39
CA ILE A 224 -19.96 -22.21 -15.70
C ILE A 224 -21.46 -22.01 -15.51
N GLY A 225 -22.09 -22.75 -14.59
CA GLY A 225 -23.50 -22.57 -14.26
C GLY A 225 -23.81 -21.15 -13.75
N ALA A 226 -22.96 -20.61 -12.89
CA ALA A 226 -23.06 -19.24 -12.41
C ALA A 226 -22.91 -18.21 -13.55
N ILE A 227 -21.97 -18.42 -14.47
CA ILE A 227 -21.80 -17.59 -15.67
C ILE A 227 -23.06 -17.61 -16.54
N MET A 228 -23.61 -18.79 -16.82
CA MET A 228 -24.83 -18.91 -17.65
C MET A 228 -26.01 -18.17 -17.02
N LEU A 229 -26.18 -18.30 -15.71
CA LEU A 229 -27.24 -17.66 -14.95
C LEU A 229 -27.06 -16.12 -14.89
N LEU A 230 -25.85 -15.64 -14.62
CA LEU A 230 -25.51 -14.21 -14.67
C LEU A 230 -25.66 -13.66 -16.10
N HIS A 231 -25.18 -14.35 -17.13
CA HIS A 231 -25.35 -13.92 -18.51
C HIS A 231 -26.83 -13.81 -18.89
N GLY A 232 -27.66 -14.77 -18.46
CA GLY A 232 -29.10 -14.71 -18.64
C GLY A 232 -29.73 -13.47 -18.02
N TRP A 233 -29.32 -13.09 -16.80
CA TRP A 233 -29.76 -11.85 -16.16
C TRP A 233 -29.25 -10.60 -16.90
N TYR A 234 -27.99 -10.62 -17.36
CA TYR A 234 -27.39 -9.53 -18.14
C TYR A 234 -28.19 -9.22 -19.39
N LYS A 235 -28.48 -10.26 -20.20
CA LYS A 235 -29.16 -10.14 -21.48
C LYS A 235 -30.61 -9.69 -21.32
N ARG A 236 -31.30 -10.13 -20.26
CA ARG A 236 -32.66 -9.65 -19.94
C ARG A 236 -32.68 -8.17 -19.60
N HIS A 237 -31.67 -7.68 -18.88
CA HIS A 237 -31.64 -6.28 -18.45
C HIS A 237 -31.06 -5.33 -19.50
N TYR A 238 -30.11 -5.78 -20.32
CA TYR A 238 -29.49 -5.01 -21.40
C TYR A 238 -29.67 -5.69 -22.77
N PRO A 239 -30.91 -5.82 -23.28
CA PRO A 239 -31.17 -6.55 -24.53
C PRO A 239 -30.50 -5.92 -25.76
N GLN A 240 -30.18 -4.62 -25.70
CA GLN A 240 -29.50 -3.91 -26.79
C GLN A 240 -27.98 -4.15 -26.82
N ARG A 241 -27.37 -4.68 -25.75
CA ARG A 241 -25.92 -4.96 -25.71
C ARG A 241 -25.66 -6.40 -26.17
N LYS A 242 -25.04 -6.54 -27.34
CA LYS A 242 -24.70 -7.85 -27.92
C LYS A 242 -23.45 -8.50 -27.30
N SER A 243 -22.56 -7.71 -26.69
CA SER A 243 -21.31 -8.21 -26.10
C SER A 243 -21.47 -8.59 -24.62
N ILE A 244 -20.69 -9.59 -24.19
CA ILE A 244 -20.56 -9.96 -22.78
C ILE A 244 -20.02 -8.76 -21.97
N SER A 245 -20.49 -8.61 -20.73
CA SER A 245 -19.93 -7.64 -19.78
C SER A 245 -18.42 -7.91 -19.55
N TRP A 246 -17.59 -6.86 -19.51
CA TRP A 246 -16.17 -7.01 -19.17
C TRP A 246 -15.98 -7.72 -17.82
N ALA A 247 -16.85 -7.44 -16.84
CA ALA A 247 -16.77 -8.08 -15.53
C ALA A 247 -17.09 -9.58 -15.63
N LEU A 248 -18.06 -9.97 -16.47
CA LEU A 248 -18.41 -11.38 -16.67
C LEU A 248 -17.29 -12.12 -17.41
N SER A 249 -16.50 -11.41 -18.21
CA SER A 249 -15.31 -11.95 -18.87
C SER A 249 -14.22 -12.34 -17.85
N ILE A 250 -14.12 -11.64 -16.72
CA ILE A 250 -13.20 -12.02 -15.63
C ILE A 250 -13.60 -13.36 -15.03
N LEU A 251 -14.89 -13.55 -14.74
CA LEU A 251 -15.40 -14.82 -14.22
C LEU A 251 -15.22 -15.96 -15.24
N LEU A 252 -15.38 -15.68 -16.53
CA LEU A 252 -15.12 -16.65 -17.60
C LEU A 252 -13.64 -17.07 -17.65
N ILE A 253 -12.72 -16.11 -17.57
CA ILE A 253 -11.27 -16.40 -17.50
C ILE A 253 -10.97 -17.26 -16.28
N PHE A 254 -11.57 -16.94 -15.13
CA PHE A 254 -11.42 -17.73 -13.91
C PHE A 254 -11.95 -19.16 -14.06
N ALA A 255 -13.12 -19.34 -14.69
CA ALA A 255 -13.67 -20.67 -14.99
C ALA A 255 -12.75 -21.47 -15.92
N ILE A 256 -12.30 -20.86 -17.02
CA ILE A 256 -11.37 -21.49 -17.96
C ILE A 256 -10.11 -21.94 -17.22
N PHE A 257 -9.55 -21.07 -16.37
CA PHE A 257 -8.36 -21.39 -15.58
C PHE A 257 -8.58 -22.59 -14.66
N ILE A 258 -9.68 -22.63 -13.88
CA ILE A 258 -10.03 -23.78 -13.03
C ILE A 258 -10.14 -25.06 -13.86
N GLY A 259 -10.85 -25.02 -14.98
CA GLY A 259 -11.05 -26.17 -15.86
C GLY A 259 -9.73 -26.70 -16.42
N ILE A 260 -8.85 -25.80 -16.86
CA ILE A 260 -7.51 -26.15 -17.37
C ILE A 260 -6.68 -26.78 -16.26
N VAL A 261 -6.53 -26.12 -15.10
CA VAL A 261 -5.72 -26.62 -13.99
C VAL A 261 -6.21 -28.01 -13.53
N THR A 262 -7.54 -28.17 -13.40
CA THR A 262 -8.13 -29.47 -13.04
C THR A 262 -7.81 -30.55 -14.07
N GLY A 263 -7.98 -30.25 -15.36
CA GLY A 263 -7.66 -31.18 -16.44
C GLY A 263 -6.17 -31.55 -16.46
N LEU A 264 -5.29 -30.61 -16.13
CA LEU A 264 -3.85 -30.85 -16.05
C LEU A 264 -3.46 -31.73 -14.88
N ILE A 265 -4.04 -31.51 -13.70
CA ILE A 265 -3.84 -32.40 -12.55
C ILE A 265 -4.30 -33.81 -12.92
N TRP A 266 -5.45 -33.95 -13.58
CA TRP A 266 -5.94 -35.26 -14.02
C TRP A 266 -5.00 -35.94 -15.04
N ILE A 267 -4.50 -35.19 -16.04
CA ILE A 267 -3.52 -35.70 -17.00
C ILE A 267 -2.23 -36.11 -16.29
N PHE A 268 -1.72 -35.29 -15.36
CA PHE A 268 -0.53 -35.58 -14.57
C PHE A 268 -0.66 -36.92 -13.83
N LEU A 269 -1.81 -37.14 -13.17
CA LEU A 269 -2.11 -38.38 -12.46
C LEU A 269 -2.25 -39.58 -13.42
N ALA A 270 -2.94 -39.38 -14.55
CA ALA A 270 -3.16 -40.43 -15.54
C ALA A 270 -1.87 -40.90 -16.21
N LEU A 271 -0.90 -40.00 -16.38
CA LEU A 271 0.39 -40.32 -16.98
C LEU A 271 1.32 -41.11 -16.04
N ASN A 272 1.04 -41.11 -14.73
CA ASN A 272 1.80 -41.82 -13.70
C ASN A 272 3.32 -41.66 -13.83
N VAL A 273 3.79 -40.44 -14.15
CA VAL A 273 5.22 -40.14 -14.31
C VAL A 273 5.88 -40.12 -12.95
N SER A 274 6.86 -40.99 -12.74
CA SER A 274 7.54 -41.17 -11.44
C SER A 274 8.39 -39.96 -11.01
N ASP A 275 8.86 -39.15 -11.95
CA ASP A 275 9.68 -37.98 -11.69
C ASP A 275 8.85 -36.67 -11.84
N PRO A 276 8.67 -35.88 -10.75
CA PRO A 276 7.89 -34.65 -10.79
C PRO A 276 8.49 -33.61 -11.76
N ARG A 277 9.80 -33.59 -11.97
CA ARG A 277 10.42 -32.68 -12.94
C ARG A 277 10.01 -33.04 -14.36
N MET A 278 10.18 -34.31 -14.75
CA MET A 278 9.83 -34.76 -16.09
C MET A 278 8.33 -34.61 -16.36
N SER A 279 7.51 -34.67 -15.31
CA SER A 279 6.09 -34.42 -15.41
C SER A 279 5.75 -32.98 -15.85
N LEU A 280 6.48 -31.97 -15.35
CA LEU A 280 6.31 -30.57 -15.74
C LEU A 280 6.64 -30.39 -17.23
N LEU A 281 7.70 -31.04 -17.70
CA LEU A 281 8.06 -31.03 -19.12
C LEU A 281 6.95 -31.68 -19.96
N VAL A 282 6.53 -32.90 -19.62
CA VAL A 282 5.51 -33.64 -20.39
C VAL A 282 4.19 -32.86 -20.42
N LEU A 283 3.78 -32.30 -19.29
CA LEU A 283 2.58 -31.47 -19.19
C LEU A 283 2.71 -30.19 -20.02
N SER A 284 3.87 -29.52 -20.00
CA SER A 284 4.14 -28.34 -20.84
C SER A 284 4.00 -28.66 -22.33
N VAL A 285 4.55 -29.81 -22.77
CA VAL A 285 4.51 -30.26 -24.15
C VAL A 285 3.06 -30.55 -24.57
N ILE A 286 2.32 -31.31 -23.76
CA ILE A 286 0.90 -31.61 -24.01
C ILE A 286 0.09 -30.32 -24.13
N VAL A 287 0.25 -29.38 -23.19
CA VAL A 287 -0.45 -28.10 -23.19
C VAL A 287 -0.14 -27.27 -24.42
N LEU A 288 1.14 -27.18 -24.81
CA LEU A 288 1.56 -26.46 -26.01
C LEU A 288 1.01 -27.10 -27.28
N PHE A 289 0.97 -28.43 -27.37
CA PHE A 289 0.34 -29.13 -28.50
C PHE A 289 -1.17 -28.90 -28.57
N ILE A 290 -1.87 -28.88 -27.43
CA ILE A 290 -3.30 -28.51 -27.37
C ILE A 290 -3.47 -27.07 -27.86
N ALA A 291 -2.65 -26.12 -27.39
CA ALA A 291 -2.68 -24.72 -27.82
C ALA A 291 -2.47 -24.59 -29.34
N LEU A 292 -1.51 -25.35 -29.88
CA LEU A 292 -1.17 -25.39 -31.29
C LEU A 292 -2.31 -25.98 -32.13
N GLY A 293 -2.90 -27.09 -31.69
CA GLY A 293 -4.06 -27.71 -32.33
C GLY A 293 -5.28 -26.78 -32.35
N MET A 294 -5.57 -26.11 -31.24
CA MET A 294 -6.64 -25.12 -31.17
C MET A 294 -6.38 -23.90 -32.06
N HIS A 295 -5.11 -23.48 -32.19
CA HIS A 295 -4.71 -22.38 -33.07
C HIS A 295 -4.92 -22.71 -34.54
N PHE A 296 -4.44 -23.87 -35.00
CA PHE A 296 -4.61 -24.28 -36.40
C PHE A 296 -6.07 -24.63 -36.73
N GLY A 297 -6.84 -25.12 -35.75
CA GLY A 297 -8.28 -25.34 -35.91
C GLY A 297 -9.11 -24.05 -35.96
N ASN A 298 -8.62 -22.95 -35.38
CA ASN A 298 -9.31 -21.66 -35.33
C ASN A 298 -8.34 -20.49 -35.63
N PRO A 299 -7.90 -20.31 -36.88
CA PRO A 299 -6.94 -19.28 -37.24
C PRO A 299 -7.50 -17.85 -37.05
N ASP A 300 -8.79 -17.63 -37.36
CA ASP A 300 -9.49 -16.35 -37.21
C ASP A 300 -10.44 -16.33 -36.00
N ALA A 301 -10.06 -17.01 -34.92
CA ALA A 301 -10.91 -17.23 -33.76
C ALA A 301 -11.50 -15.93 -33.19
N GLU A 302 -12.78 -15.95 -32.82
CA GLU A 302 -13.43 -14.85 -32.09
C GLU A 302 -12.65 -14.48 -30.81
N SER A 303 -12.88 -13.26 -30.29
CA SER A 303 -12.15 -12.71 -29.14
C SER A 303 -12.06 -13.66 -27.93
N HIS A 304 -13.07 -14.50 -27.68
CA HIS A 304 -13.08 -15.42 -26.55
C HIS A 304 -12.23 -16.68 -26.76
N ILE A 305 -12.28 -17.27 -27.95
CA ILE A 305 -11.48 -18.46 -28.29
C ILE A 305 -10.00 -18.07 -28.39
N SER A 306 -9.72 -16.86 -28.90
CA SER A 306 -8.38 -16.26 -28.87
C SER A 306 -7.80 -16.18 -27.44
N ILE A 307 -8.60 -15.74 -26.47
CA ILE A 307 -8.19 -15.69 -25.06
C ILE A 307 -7.88 -17.09 -24.53
N ILE A 308 -8.74 -18.06 -24.78
CA ILE A 308 -8.54 -19.46 -24.33
C ILE A 308 -7.21 -20.00 -24.87
N ILE A 309 -6.99 -19.88 -26.18
CA ILE A 309 -5.76 -20.34 -26.82
C ILE A 309 -4.53 -19.65 -26.21
N GLY A 310 -4.61 -18.34 -25.99
CA GLY A 310 -3.54 -17.59 -25.34
C GLY A 310 -3.24 -18.03 -23.90
N ILE A 311 -4.27 -18.39 -23.13
CA ILE A 311 -4.10 -18.94 -21.77
C ILE A 311 -3.38 -20.29 -21.83
N PHE A 312 -3.74 -21.18 -22.76
CA PHE A 312 -3.03 -22.46 -22.93
C PHE A 312 -1.56 -22.25 -23.30
N PHE A 313 -1.25 -21.32 -24.22
CA PHE A 313 0.14 -20.96 -24.52
C PHE A 313 0.89 -20.47 -23.27
N LEU A 314 0.32 -19.51 -22.54
CA LEU A 314 0.95 -18.95 -21.35
C LEU A 314 1.17 -20.00 -20.25
N MET A 315 0.18 -20.87 -20.03
CA MET A 315 0.28 -21.99 -19.09
C MET A 315 1.40 -22.96 -19.50
N GLY A 316 1.48 -23.31 -20.78
CA GLY A 316 2.56 -24.13 -21.33
C GLY A 316 3.93 -23.52 -21.06
N TYR A 317 4.08 -22.20 -21.24
CA TYR A 317 5.33 -21.50 -20.92
C TYR A 317 5.64 -21.51 -19.42
N CYS A 318 4.64 -21.33 -18.55
CA CYS A 318 4.85 -21.38 -17.09
C CYS A 318 5.31 -22.77 -16.63
N LEU A 319 4.70 -23.85 -17.15
CA LEU A 319 5.09 -25.23 -16.86
C LEU A 319 6.50 -25.55 -17.37
N LEU A 320 6.83 -25.10 -18.59
CA LEU A 320 8.17 -25.22 -19.15
C LEU A 320 9.19 -24.45 -18.31
N GLY A 321 8.85 -23.25 -17.84
CA GLY A 321 9.68 -22.47 -16.92
C GLY A 321 9.90 -23.21 -15.59
N GLY A 322 8.84 -23.81 -15.04
CA GLY A 322 8.92 -24.67 -13.87
C GLY A 322 9.86 -25.86 -14.04
N TYR A 323 9.85 -26.52 -15.20
CA TYR A 323 10.80 -27.61 -15.52
C TYR A 323 12.26 -27.14 -15.50
N PHE A 324 12.54 -25.95 -16.03
CA PHE A 324 13.90 -25.40 -16.03
C PHE A 324 14.36 -24.98 -14.65
N LEU A 325 13.44 -24.52 -13.81
CA LEU A 325 13.71 -24.04 -12.47
C LEU A 325 13.66 -25.16 -11.41
N SER A 326 13.10 -26.33 -11.70
CA SER A 326 12.89 -27.40 -10.71
C SER A 326 14.19 -27.84 -10.03
N ASP A 327 15.27 -28.02 -10.80
CA ASP A 327 16.58 -28.40 -10.27
C ASP A 327 17.15 -27.34 -9.31
N VAL A 328 16.80 -26.07 -9.52
CA VAL A 328 17.21 -24.96 -8.66
C VAL A 328 16.44 -25.00 -7.36
N PHE A 329 15.13 -25.29 -7.40
CA PHE A 329 14.30 -25.41 -6.21
C PHE A 329 14.65 -26.65 -5.36
N ASP A 330 15.07 -27.76 -5.98
CA ASP A 330 15.40 -29.00 -5.27
C ASP A 330 16.80 -28.98 -4.63
N ARG A 331 17.76 -28.26 -5.22
CA ARG A 331 19.13 -28.11 -4.68
C ARG A 331 19.32 -26.74 -4.06
N TYR A 332 18.69 -26.55 -2.89
CA TYR A 332 18.75 -25.32 -2.07
C TYR A 332 20.18 -24.79 -1.81
N ASP A 333 21.23 -25.61 -1.95
CA ASP A 333 22.62 -25.26 -1.62
C ASP A 333 23.62 -25.23 -2.81
N SER A 334 23.24 -25.61 -4.04
CA SER A 334 24.24 -25.74 -5.14
C SER A 334 23.76 -25.57 -6.58
N GLY A 335 22.48 -25.30 -6.81
CA GLY A 335 21.93 -25.13 -8.17
C GLY A 335 22.22 -23.76 -8.78
N THR A 336 23.36 -23.56 -9.43
CA THR A 336 23.57 -22.34 -10.25
C THR A 336 22.81 -22.44 -11.56
N LEU A 337 21.94 -21.47 -11.87
CA LEU A 337 21.25 -21.42 -13.17
C LEU A 337 22.28 -21.11 -14.27
N THR A 338 22.45 -21.99 -15.25
CA THR A 338 23.34 -21.75 -16.39
C THR A 338 22.68 -20.85 -17.44
N ILE A 339 23.46 -20.02 -18.14
CA ILE A 339 22.95 -19.12 -19.20
C ILE A 339 22.19 -19.86 -20.32
N THR A 340 22.50 -21.14 -20.52
CA THR A 340 21.81 -22.02 -21.47
C THR A 340 20.32 -22.16 -21.19
N THR A 341 19.91 -22.07 -19.92
CA THR A 341 18.53 -22.23 -19.48
C THR A 341 17.61 -21.09 -19.96
N PRO A 342 17.87 -19.81 -19.64
CA PRO A 342 17.06 -18.71 -20.15
C PRO A 342 17.15 -18.59 -21.68
N LEU A 343 18.29 -18.95 -22.29
CA LEU A 343 18.43 -18.99 -23.76
C LEU A 343 17.49 -20.02 -24.40
N LEU A 344 17.49 -21.26 -23.90
CA LEU A 344 16.66 -22.32 -24.46
C LEU A 344 15.17 -22.02 -24.24
N PHE A 345 14.81 -21.49 -23.06
CA PHE A 345 13.46 -21.00 -22.78
C PHE A 345 13.04 -19.90 -23.77
N MET A 346 13.91 -18.90 -24.01
CA MET A 346 13.64 -17.84 -25.00
C MET A 346 13.44 -18.41 -26.41
N VAL A 347 14.27 -19.36 -26.84
CA VAL A 347 14.16 -19.96 -28.18
C VAL A 347 12.83 -20.69 -28.33
N VAL A 348 12.46 -21.54 -27.37
CA VAL A 348 11.20 -22.31 -27.41
C VAL A 348 9.99 -21.37 -27.40
N VAL A 349 9.94 -20.42 -26.47
CA VAL A 349 8.83 -19.45 -26.36
C VAL A 349 8.78 -18.52 -27.59
N GLY A 350 9.94 -18.15 -28.13
CA GLY A 350 10.10 -17.30 -29.31
C GLY A 350 9.53 -17.92 -30.60
N ILE A 351 9.58 -19.26 -30.74
CA ILE A 351 8.93 -19.97 -31.86
C ILE A 351 7.42 -19.70 -31.85
N PHE A 352 6.79 -19.71 -30.67
CA PHE A 352 5.35 -19.53 -30.53
C PHE A 352 4.91 -18.05 -30.57
N TYR A 353 5.82 -17.10 -30.30
CA TYR A 353 5.52 -15.67 -30.28
C TYR A 353 4.88 -15.15 -31.58
N PHE A 354 5.31 -15.67 -32.73
CA PHE A 354 4.85 -15.21 -34.04
C PHE A 354 3.51 -15.83 -34.48
N LEU A 355 3.04 -16.90 -33.83
CA LEU A 355 1.81 -17.61 -34.22
C LEU A 355 0.57 -16.73 -34.07
N ARG A 356 0.52 -15.92 -33.02
CA ARG A 356 -0.62 -15.09 -32.65
C ARG A 356 -0.29 -13.62 -32.80
N LYS A 357 -1.26 -12.80 -33.19
CA LYS A 357 -1.08 -11.34 -33.46
C LYS A 357 -1.58 -10.47 -32.31
N GLU A 358 -2.25 -11.07 -31.33
CA GLU A 358 -2.84 -10.38 -30.21
C GLU A 358 -1.77 -9.72 -29.34
N ILE A 359 -1.93 -8.41 -29.15
CA ILE A 359 -0.96 -7.58 -28.41
C ILE A 359 -0.81 -8.10 -26.97
N TRP A 360 -1.92 -8.37 -26.27
CA TRP A 360 -1.89 -8.81 -24.87
C TRP A 360 -1.12 -10.13 -24.68
N LEU A 361 -1.29 -11.11 -25.59
CA LEU A 361 -0.62 -12.40 -25.51
C LEU A 361 0.87 -12.24 -25.79
N ARG A 362 1.23 -11.46 -26.82
CA ARG A 362 2.63 -11.15 -27.13
C ARG A 362 3.31 -10.42 -25.98
N THR A 363 2.63 -9.47 -25.34
CA THR A 363 3.11 -8.76 -24.15
C THR A 363 3.43 -9.73 -23.01
N LEU A 364 2.49 -10.61 -22.66
CA LEU A 364 2.69 -11.59 -21.59
C LEU A 364 3.77 -12.63 -21.94
N THR A 365 3.87 -13.01 -23.22
CA THR A 365 4.92 -13.92 -23.72
C THR A 365 6.31 -13.30 -23.57
N ILE A 366 6.48 -12.02 -23.91
CA ILE A 366 7.75 -11.31 -23.68
C ILE A 366 8.02 -11.20 -22.17
N MET A 367 6.98 -10.92 -21.38
CA MET A 367 7.12 -10.83 -19.93
C MET A 367 7.63 -12.14 -19.30
N THR A 368 7.13 -13.32 -19.70
CA THR A 368 7.64 -14.61 -19.16
C THR A 368 9.10 -14.84 -19.49
N VAL A 369 9.54 -14.46 -20.69
CA VAL A 369 10.97 -14.50 -21.07
C VAL A 369 11.79 -13.56 -20.18
N LEU A 370 11.32 -12.33 -19.96
CA LEU A 370 12.01 -11.36 -19.09
C LEU A 370 12.10 -11.85 -17.65
N VAL A 371 11.07 -12.51 -17.12
CA VAL A 371 11.08 -13.12 -15.78
C VAL A 371 12.15 -14.21 -15.69
N MET A 372 12.26 -15.08 -16.69
CA MET A 372 13.30 -16.12 -16.70
C MET A 372 14.72 -15.51 -16.71
N TRP A 373 14.93 -14.45 -17.51
CA TRP A 373 16.21 -13.71 -17.49
C TRP A 373 16.45 -12.99 -16.17
N HIS A 374 15.40 -12.45 -15.55
CA HIS A 374 15.52 -11.80 -14.26
C HIS A 374 16.01 -12.78 -13.20
N ILE A 375 15.40 -13.97 -13.13
CA ILE A 375 15.78 -15.04 -12.20
C ILE A 375 17.24 -15.46 -12.43
N TYR A 376 17.68 -15.53 -13.68
CA TYR A 376 19.09 -15.80 -14.02
C TYR A 376 20.03 -14.69 -13.51
N PHE A 377 19.69 -13.42 -13.74
CA PHE A 377 20.56 -12.29 -13.37
C PHE A 377 20.51 -11.92 -11.88
N SER A 378 19.46 -12.30 -11.15
CA SER A 378 19.28 -11.90 -9.76
C SER A 378 20.02 -12.76 -8.75
N ASP A 379 20.61 -13.89 -9.16
CA ASP A 379 21.14 -14.99 -8.32
C ASP A 379 20.15 -15.48 -7.24
N PHE A 380 20.00 -16.79 -7.10
CA PHE A 380 18.91 -17.41 -6.32
C PHE A 380 19.09 -17.36 -4.79
N TYR A 381 20.04 -16.58 -4.26
CA TYR A 381 20.28 -16.37 -2.82
C TYR A 381 19.15 -15.54 -2.13
N PHE A 382 17.93 -15.64 -2.65
CA PHE A 382 16.76 -14.86 -2.27
C PHE A 382 15.92 -15.48 -1.14
N ILE A 383 16.38 -16.59 -0.53
CA ILE A 383 15.69 -17.28 0.58
C ILE A 383 16.60 -17.49 1.82
N GLY A 384 17.88 -17.13 1.75
CA GLY A 384 18.82 -17.25 2.89
C GLY A 384 19.16 -15.90 3.48
N LEU A 385 18.71 -15.64 4.70
CA LEU A 385 19.15 -14.57 5.59
C LEU A 385 20.68 -14.38 5.53
N ASP A 386 21.15 -13.27 4.97
CA ASP A 386 22.03 -12.26 5.60
C ASP A 386 22.67 -11.39 4.50
N TYR A 387 22.13 -10.19 4.30
CA TYR A 387 22.77 -9.18 3.45
C TYR A 387 22.73 -7.82 4.13
N ALA A 388 23.13 -7.80 5.41
CA ALA A 388 23.69 -6.59 5.97
C ALA A 388 25.04 -6.31 5.27
N ASN A 389 25.05 -5.29 4.41
CA ASN A 389 26.21 -4.49 4.01
C ASN A 389 27.08 -4.88 2.79
N GLN A 390 26.69 -5.77 1.86
CA GLN A 390 27.58 -6.10 0.70
C GLN A 390 26.99 -6.26 -0.73
N VAL A 391 25.73 -5.95 -1.05
CA VAL A 391 25.21 -6.22 -2.42
C VAL A 391 25.29 -5.06 -3.43
N GLU A 392 25.39 -3.80 -3.03
CA GLU A 392 24.85 -2.76 -3.94
C GLU A 392 25.72 -2.23 -5.09
N TYR A 393 26.96 -2.67 -5.30
CA TYR A 393 27.84 -1.94 -6.23
C TYR A 393 28.38 -2.68 -7.46
N HIS A 394 28.23 -4.01 -7.58
CA HIS A 394 28.88 -4.76 -8.68
C HIS A 394 28.01 -5.03 -9.93
N TYR A 395 26.68 -5.07 -9.82
CA TYR A 395 25.79 -5.39 -10.96
C TYR A 395 24.58 -4.47 -11.05
N VAL A 396 24.30 -3.96 -12.26
CA VAL A 396 23.09 -3.20 -12.53
C VAL A 396 21.88 -4.14 -12.61
N PRO A 397 20.83 -3.93 -11.80
CA PRO A 397 19.63 -4.76 -11.85
C PRO A 397 19.01 -4.80 -13.25
N PHE A 398 18.65 -6.00 -13.71
CA PHE A 398 18.11 -6.22 -15.06
C PHE A 398 16.88 -5.36 -15.38
N TYR A 399 16.05 -5.03 -14.37
CA TYR A 399 14.87 -4.20 -14.57
C TYR A 399 15.19 -2.74 -14.96
N ILE A 400 16.39 -2.23 -14.64
CA ILE A 400 16.82 -0.89 -15.06
C ILE A 400 17.09 -0.86 -16.57
N LEU A 401 17.63 -1.96 -17.12
CA LEU A 401 17.80 -2.11 -18.57
C LEU A 401 16.44 -2.12 -19.29
N THR A 402 15.44 -2.81 -18.73
CA THR A 402 14.09 -2.82 -19.31
C THR A 402 13.38 -1.48 -19.16
N MET A 403 13.71 -0.64 -18.17
CA MET A 403 13.21 0.74 -18.10
C MET A 403 13.69 1.56 -19.30
N LEU A 404 14.97 1.47 -19.65
CA LEU A 404 15.52 2.13 -20.84
C LEU A 404 14.85 1.58 -22.11
N GLY A 405 14.72 0.26 -22.21
CA GLY A 405 14.03 -0.42 -23.31
C GLY A 405 12.58 0.04 -23.47
N CYS A 406 11.86 0.25 -22.35
CA CYS A 406 10.50 0.76 -22.31
C CYS A 406 10.41 2.16 -22.93
N VAL A 407 11.29 3.08 -22.53
CA VAL A 407 11.34 4.46 -23.06
C VAL A 407 11.61 4.45 -24.56
N VAL A 408 12.59 3.67 -25.02
CA VAL A 408 12.94 3.53 -26.44
C VAL A 408 11.77 2.93 -27.22
N ALA A 409 11.10 1.90 -26.69
CA ALA A 409 9.98 1.26 -27.37
C ALA A 409 8.79 2.21 -27.56
N PHE A 410 8.38 2.97 -26.53
CA PHE A 410 7.30 3.96 -26.66
C PHE A 410 7.67 5.13 -27.58
N LEU A 411 8.92 5.59 -27.55
CA LEU A 411 9.40 6.60 -28.50
C LEU A 411 9.34 6.10 -29.94
N THR A 412 9.84 4.88 -30.18
CA THR A 412 9.85 4.26 -31.51
C THR A 412 8.42 4.06 -32.00
N GLN A 413 7.52 3.62 -31.11
CA GLN A 413 6.10 3.51 -31.41
C GLN A 413 5.49 4.86 -31.81
N LYS A 414 5.88 5.96 -31.17
CA LYS A 414 5.41 7.30 -31.55
C LYS A 414 5.94 7.75 -32.91
N VAL A 415 7.24 7.55 -33.15
CA VAL A 415 7.91 7.97 -34.41
C VAL A 415 7.33 7.23 -35.61
N TYR A 416 7.10 5.92 -35.48
CA TYR A 416 6.51 5.08 -36.52
C TYR A 416 4.98 4.93 -36.38
N GLY A 417 4.33 5.84 -35.65
CA GLY A 417 2.90 5.74 -35.33
C GLY A 417 1.99 5.72 -36.56
N GLU A 418 2.42 6.32 -37.68
CA GLU A 418 1.69 6.28 -38.96
C GLU A 418 1.75 4.91 -39.65
N ASN A 419 2.75 4.09 -39.34
CA ASN A 419 2.86 2.74 -39.87
C ASN A 419 2.24 1.74 -38.89
N GLU A 420 0.96 1.45 -39.08
CA GLU A 420 0.18 0.55 -38.22
C GLU A 420 0.85 -0.82 -38.01
N LYS A 421 1.54 -1.35 -39.03
CA LYS A 421 2.24 -2.65 -38.92
C LYS A 421 3.40 -2.61 -37.94
N VAL A 422 4.24 -1.57 -38.02
CA VAL A 422 5.40 -1.40 -37.13
C VAL A 422 4.94 -1.07 -35.72
N SER A 423 3.94 -0.20 -35.57
CA SER A 423 3.33 0.14 -34.28
C SER A 423 2.75 -1.11 -33.57
N ALA A 424 2.07 -1.99 -34.33
CA ALA A 424 1.52 -3.24 -33.79
C ALA A 424 2.60 -4.26 -33.36
N GLN A 425 3.79 -4.22 -33.97
CA GLN A 425 4.92 -5.08 -33.59
C GLN A 425 5.68 -4.57 -32.36
N ILE A 426 5.78 -3.25 -32.18
CA ILE A 426 6.49 -2.61 -31.07
C ILE A 426 5.64 -2.57 -29.80
N SER A 427 4.33 -2.38 -29.93
CA SER A 427 3.40 -2.25 -28.79
C SER A 427 3.57 -3.36 -27.73
N PRO A 428 3.68 -4.66 -28.09
CA PRO A 428 3.93 -5.71 -27.11
C PRO A 428 5.20 -5.53 -26.29
N PHE A 429 6.31 -5.12 -26.92
CA PHE A 429 7.58 -4.86 -26.24
C PHE A 429 7.47 -3.67 -25.29
N ALA A 430 6.85 -2.58 -25.74
CA ALA A 430 6.67 -1.38 -24.91
C ALA A 430 5.88 -1.69 -23.62
N TRP A 431 4.77 -2.43 -23.76
CA TRP A 431 3.97 -2.85 -22.60
C TRP A 431 4.65 -3.91 -21.74
N ALA A 432 5.39 -4.84 -22.34
CA ALA A 432 6.08 -5.91 -21.60
C ALA A 432 7.22 -5.33 -20.75
N PHE A 433 8.05 -4.46 -21.34
CA PHE A 433 9.10 -3.77 -20.61
C PHE A 433 8.53 -2.87 -19.51
N LEU A 434 7.41 -2.18 -19.76
CA LEU A 434 6.75 -1.38 -18.74
C LEU A 434 6.29 -2.22 -17.53
N LEU A 435 5.50 -3.27 -17.79
CA LEU A 435 4.93 -4.12 -16.75
C LEU A 435 6.03 -4.85 -15.97
N PHE A 436 7.01 -5.41 -16.68
CA PHE A 436 8.14 -6.09 -16.04
C PHE A 436 8.97 -5.14 -15.18
N SER A 437 9.34 -3.96 -15.69
CA SER A 437 10.15 -2.98 -14.93
C SER A 437 9.47 -2.54 -13.64
N ILE A 438 8.15 -2.34 -13.69
CA ILE A 438 7.35 -1.96 -12.52
C ILE A 438 7.28 -3.10 -11.50
N CYS A 439 6.94 -4.32 -11.93
CA CYS A 439 6.82 -5.47 -11.02
C CYS A 439 8.17 -5.81 -10.37
N ALA A 440 9.25 -5.89 -11.15
CA ALA A 440 10.58 -6.20 -10.65
C ALA A 440 11.12 -5.10 -9.72
N SER A 441 10.89 -3.81 -10.04
CA SER A 441 11.25 -2.71 -9.14
C SER A 441 10.50 -2.77 -7.81
N LEU A 442 9.22 -3.14 -7.82
CA LEU A 442 8.41 -3.23 -6.60
C LEU A 442 8.85 -4.42 -5.73
N GLN A 443 9.14 -5.56 -6.35
CA GLN A 443 9.69 -6.72 -5.67
C GLN A 443 11.00 -6.36 -4.96
N ASN A 444 11.96 -5.74 -5.68
CA ASN A 444 13.24 -5.30 -5.09
C ASN A 444 13.05 -4.32 -3.92
N ALA A 445 12.11 -3.38 -4.05
CA ALA A 445 11.81 -2.40 -3.02
C ALA A 445 11.18 -3.03 -1.76
N GLY A 446 10.38 -4.09 -1.90
CA GLY A 446 9.83 -4.84 -0.77
C GLY A 446 10.92 -5.49 0.10
N TYR A 447 11.98 -6.01 -0.53
CA TYR A 447 13.11 -6.59 0.20
C TYR A 447 13.94 -5.55 0.96
N ILE A 448 14.19 -4.41 0.33
CA ILE A 448 14.80 -3.24 0.98
C ILE A 448 14.00 -2.89 2.24
N LEU A 449 12.67 -2.75 2.15
CA LEU A 449 11.85 -2.37 3.30
C LEU A 449 11.86 -3.39 4.46
N VAL A 450 12.03 -4.69 4.17
CA VAL A 450 12.06 -5.76 5.18
C VAL A 450 13.46 -5.97 5.78
N GLY A 451 14.54 -5.61 5.07
CA GLY A 451 15.93 -5.89 5.45
C GLY A 451 16.61 -4.86 6.33
N PHE A 452 16.05 -3.67 6.56
CA PHE A 452 16.69 -2.63 7.36
C PHE A 452 16.20 -2.61 8.81
N SER A 453 17.00 -3.20 9.70
CA SER A 453 16.92 -3.03 11.16
C SER A 453 18.18 -2.39 11.76
N GLN A 454 19.16 -1.99 10.94
CA GLN A 454 20.42 -1.43 11.44
C GLN A 454 20.33 0.08 11.66
N MET A 455 20.93 0.52 12.77
CA MET A 455 20.91 1.89 13.27
C MET A 455 21.45 2.88 12.22
N ALA A 456 20.74 4.00 12.01
CA ALA A 456 21.37 5.17 11.42
C ALA A 456 22.30 5.80 12.46
N ASP A 457 23.58 5.93 12.12
CA ASP A 457 24.56 6.68 12.89
C ASP A 457 24.20 8.18 12.95
N GLU A 458 24.96 8.96 13.73
CA GLU A 458 24.79 10.41 13.85
C GLU A 458 24.53 11.09 12.49
N LEU A 459 23.70 12.14 12.50
CA LEU A 459 23.31 12.85 11.29
C LEU A 459 24.61 13.29 10.56
N PRO A 460 24.80 12.93 9.27
CA PRO A 460 26.00 13.29 8.56
C PRO A 460 26.22 14.80 8.62
N LYS A 461 27.39 15.23 9.12
CA LYS A 461 27.75 16.65 9.15
C LYS A 461 28.06 17.08 7.72
N VAL A 462 27.18 17.91 7.18
CA VAL A 462 27.31 18.46 5.82
C VAL A 462 27.78 19.92 5.91
N MET A 463 29.02 20.17 5.52
CA MET A 463 29.62 21.51 5.42
C MET A 463 29.84 21.95 3.97
N SER A 464 29.73 21.03 3.00
CA SER A 464 29.91 21.33 1.58
C SER A 464 28.80 20.74 0.69
N PHE A 465 28.68 21.26 -0.53
CA PHE A 465 27.75 20.69 -1.52
C PHE A 465 28.12 19.25 -1.91
N ALA A 466 29.42 18.90 -1.91
CA ALA A 466 29.87 17.55 -2.24
C ALA A 466 29.39 16.54 -1.19
N GLU A 467 29.50 16.88 0.10
CA GLU A 467 28.98 16.07 1.20
C GLU A 467 27.44 16.01 1.16
N LEU A 468 26.77 17.13 0.85
CA LEU A 468 25.32 17.12 0.68
C LEU A 468 24.92 16.16 -0.45
N PHE A 469 25.59 16.25 -1.59
CA PHE A 469 25.32 15.41 -2.74
C PHE A 469 25.58 13.94 -2.44
N ASP A 470 26.65 13.63 -1.71
CA ASP A 470 26.96 12.27 -1.28
C ASP A 470 25.85 11.69 -0.38
N VAL A 471 25.42 12.44 0.64
CA VAL A 471 24.30 12.04 1.51
C VAL A 471 23.00 11.86 0.72
N MET A 472 22.67 12.82 -0.15
CA MET A 472 21.46 12.76 -0.99
C MET A 472 21.49 11.58 -1.99
N THR A 473 22.68 11.13 -2.36
CA THR A 473 22.88 10.02 -3.28
C THR A 473 23.21 8.71 -2.58
N ALA A 474 23.02 8.64 -1.25
CA ALA A 474 23.29 7.45 -0.45
C ALA A 474 24.74 6.93 -0.56
N GLY A 475 25.71 7.82 -0.76
CA GLY A 475 27.12 7.41 -0.90
C GLY A 475 27.45 6.72 -2.22
N VAL A 476 26.50 6.65 -3.17
CA VAL A 476 26.67 5.89 -4.42
C VAL A 476 27.91 6.36 -5.20
N PHE A 477 28.22 7.66 -5.20
CA PHE A 477 29.38 8.17 -5.97
C PHE A 477 30.71 8.07 -5.25
N THR A 478 30.71 7.81 -3.94
CA THR A 478 31.92 7.67 -3.12
C THR A 478 32.28 6.20 -2.90
N HIS A 479 31.28 5.31 -2.80
CA HIS A 479 31.48 3.90 -2.47
C HIS A 479 31.36 2.96 -3.68
N ALA A 480 30.74 3.38 -4.78
CA ALA A 480 30.58 2.52 -5.95
C ALA A 480 31.87 2.41 -6.77
N ASP A 481 32.24 1.17 -7.09
CA ASP A 481 33.12 0.90 -8.22
C ASP A 481 32.33 1.09 -9.52
N PHE A 482 32.58 2.20 -10.22
CA PHE A 482 31.91 2.52 -11.48
C PHE A 482 32.33 1.59 -12.62
N VAL A 483 31.75 0.40 -12.67
CA VAL A 483 31.86 -0.55 -13.79
C VAL A 483 31.00 -0.06 -14.98
N LEU A 484 31.34 -0.49 -16.20
CA LEU A 484 30.63 -0.13 -17.45
C LEU A 484 29.09 -0.28 -17.35
N GLY A 485 28.59 -1.22 -16.55
CA GLY A 485 27.15 -1.42 -16.32
C GLY A 485 26.43 -0.17 -15.83
N TRP A 486 27.07 0.66 -15.00
CA TRP A 486 26.49 1.88 -14.40
C TRP A 486 26.03 2.93 -15.42
N ILE A 487 26.50 2.85 -16.66
CA ILE A 487 26.02 3.71 -17.75
C ILE A 487 24.51 3.57 -17.94
N ILE A 488 23.94 2.37 -17.74
CA ILE A 488 22.51 2.11 -17.97
C ILE A 488 21.62 2.91 -16.98
N PRO A 489 21.81 2.83 -15.64
CA PRO A 489 21.11 3.69 -14.69
C PRO A 489 21.22 5.18 -15.00
N PHE A 490 22.40 5.67 -15.38
CA PHE A 490 22.57 7.08 -15.75
C PHE A 490 21.80 7.45 -17.01
N LEU A 491 21.79 6.58 -18.03
CA LEU A 491 20.97 6.78 -19.22
C LEU A 491 19.49 6.83 -18.88
N VAL A 492 19.00 5.93 -18.01
CA VAL A 492 17.62 5.95 -17.49
C VAL A 492 17.35 7.27 -16.76
N GLY A 493 18.27 7.71 -15.89
CA GLY A 493 18.15 8.96 -15.15
C GLY A 493 18.05 10.19 -16.04
N LEU A 494 18.72 10.21 -17.19
CA LEU A 494 18.67 11.30 -18.15
C LEU A 494 17.37 11.34 -18.99
N THR A 495 16.58 10.27 -18.97
CA THR A 495 15.38 10.16 -19.84
C THR A 495 14.34 11.27 -19.68
N PRO A 496 14.04 11.85 -18.50
CA PRO A 496 13.04 12.91 -18.38
C PRO A 496 13.39 14.13 -19.24
N LEU A 497 14.65 14.55 -19.18
CA LEU A 497 15.15 15.70 -19.95
C LEU A 497 15.19 15.36 -21.45
N VAL A 498 15.64 14.16 -21.83
CA VAL A 498 15.66 13.73 -23.23
C VAL A 498 14.25 13.72 -23.83
N ILE A 499 13.27 13.14 -23.14
CA ILE A 499 11.89 13.11 -23.62
C ILE A 499 11.28 14.52 -23.66
N PHE A 500 11.56 15.38 -22.68
CA PHE A 500 11.15 16.78 -22.74
C PHE A 500 11.69 17.48 -23.99
N LEU A 501 12.99 17.31 -24.31
CA LEU A 501 13.61 17.89 -25.50
C LEU A 501 13.01 17.32 -26.81
N VAL A 502 12.61 16.05 -26.82
CA VAL A 502 11.88 15.45 -27.95
C VAL A 502 10.49 16.07 -28.09
N ILE A 503 9.74 16.22 -26.99
CA ILE A 503 8.42 16.87 -26.97
C ILE A 503 8.54 18.31 -27.48
N ARG A 504 9.56 19.05 -27.06
CA ARG A 504 9.86 20.41 -27.55
C ARG A 504 10.08 20.47 -29.07
N ARG A 505 10.56 19.41 -29.72
CA ARG A 505 10.65 19.40 -31.20
C ARG A 505 9.28 19.28 -31.88
N LEU A 506 8.29 18.73 -31.17
CA LEU A 506 6.93 18.55 -31.67
C LEU A 506 6.02 19.77 -31.37
N PHE A 507 6.36 20.58 -30.37
CA PHE A 507 5.57 21.74 -29.94
C PHE A 507 6.43 23.01 -29.87
N VAL A 508 5.92 24.13 -30.38
CA VAL A 508 6.64 25.41 -30.33
C VAL A 508 6.61 25.96 -28.92
N LEU A 509 7.78 26.03 -28.27
CA LEU A 509 7.98 26.62 -26.95
C LEU A 509 9.03 27.73 -27.01
N ASP A 510 8.83 28.80 -26.25
CA ASP A 510 9.76 29.93 -26.19
C ASP A 510 11.15 29.47 -25.69
N ARG A 511 12.22 30.16 -26.11
CA ARG A 511 13.60 29.78 -25.74
C ARG A 511 13.82 29.90 -24.23
N ALA A 512 13.33 30.97 -23.62
CA ALA A 512 13.45 31.19 -22.18
C ALA A 512 12.72 30.11 -21.36
N GLU A 513 11.54 29.68 -21.82
CA GLU A 513 10.75 28.63 -21.15
C GLU A 513 11.39 27.26 -21.30
N THR A 514 11.94 26.97 -22.48
CA THR A 514 12.69 25.74 -22.68
C THR A 514 13.85 25.68 -21.69
N ILE A 515 14.63 26.75 -21.56
CA ILE A 515 15.76 26.81 -20.63
C ILE A 515 15.27 26.63 -19.20
N LEU A 516 14.19 27.31 -18.80
CA LEU A 516 13.62 27.20 -17.45
C LEU A 516 13.18 25.76 -17.12
N ILE A 517 12.42 25.11 -18.01
CA ILE A 517 11.93 23.74 -17.80
C ILE A 517 13.08 22.73 -17.88
N SER A 518 14.03 22.90 -18.81
CA SER A 518 15.23 22.07 -18.90
C SER A 518 16.08 22.17 -17.63
N LEU A 519 16.23 23.39 -17.07
CA LEU A 519 16.94 23.58 -15.81
C LEU A 519 16.22 22.89 -14.65
N ALA A 520 14.89 23.00 -14.57
CA ALA A 520 14.10 22.31 -13.55
C ALA A 520 14.28 20.77 -13.64
N PHE A 521 14.23 20.20 -14.85
CA PHE A 521 14.50 18.77 -15.04
C PHE A 521 15.96 18.39 -14.77
N ALA A 522 16.93 19.21 -15.16
CA ALA A 522 18.34 18.95 -14.89
C ALA A 522 18.63 18.91 -13.38
N LEU A 523 18.09 19.87 -12.63
CA LEU A 523 18.18 19.87 -11.16
C LEU A 523 17.47 18.64 -10.57
N PHE A 524 16.29 18.29 -11.08
CA PHE A 524 15.55 17.10 -10.62
C PHE A 524 16.33 15.81 -10.87
N ILE A 525 17.00 15.69 -12.02
CA ILE A 525 17.87 14.55 -12.34
C ILE A 525 19.03 14.49 -11.36
N ILE A 526 19.71 15.61 -11.10
CA ILE A 526 20.83 15.65 -10.13
C ILE A 526 20.35 15.22 -8.74
N GLY A 527 19.20 15.72 -8.28
CA GLY A 527 18.67 15.41 -6.95
C GLY A 527 18.20 13.97 -6.75
N PHE A 528 17.80 13.27 -7.83
CA PHE A 528 17.29 11.90 -7.78
C PHE A 528 18.13 10.92 -8.62
N ILE A 529 19.40 11.24 -8.90
CA ILE A 529 20.25 10.42 -9.78
C ILE A 529 20.50 9.02 -9.20
N SER A 530 20.50 8.90 -7.87
CA SER A 530 20.57 7.63 -7.12
C SER A 530 19.25 6.84 -7.15
N GLN A 531 18.16 7.42 -7.68
CA GLN A 531 16.83 6.83 -7.72
C GLN A 531 16.27 6.72 -9.16
N PRO A 532 16.83 5.82 -10.01
CA PRO A 532 16.42 5.67 -11.41
C PRO A 532 14.93 5.41 -11.60
N SER A 533 14.27 4.69 -10.68
CA SER A 533 12.84 4.38 -10.72
C SER A 533 11.97 5.65 -10.68
N ILE A 534 12.32 6.63 -9.84
CA ILE A 534 11.58 7.90 -9.75
C ILE A 534 11.72 8.68 -11.06
N LEU A 535 12.93 8.78 -11.60
CA LEU A 535 13.21 9.45 -12.87
C LEU A 535 12.48 8.77 -14.03
N PHE A 536 12.53 7.43 -14.10
CA PHE A 536 11.79 6.66 -15.10
C PHE A 536 10.27 6.90 -15.05
N LEU A 537 9.68 6.98 -13.86
CA LEU A 537 8.24 7.22 -13.71
C LEU A 537 7.84 8.65 -14.10
N VAL A 538 8.70 9.64 -13.89
CA VAL A 538 8.52 11.00 -14.44
C VAL A 538 8.63 10.99 -15.97
N THR A 539 9.57 10.24 -16.53
CA THR A 539 9.63 10.00 -17.98
C THR A 539 8.34 9.38 -18.50
N LEU A 540 7.76 8.43 -17.77
CA LEU A 540 6.50 7.80 -18.12
C LEU A 540 5.34 8.80 -18.12
N LEU A 541 5.31 9.78 -17.21
CA LEU A 541 4.32 10.87 -17.25
C LEU A 541 4.45 11.72 -18.53
N LEU A 542 5.68 12.03 -18.94
CA LEU A 542 5.94 12.75 -20.20
C LEU A 542 5.53 11.93 -21.43
N LEU A 543 5.85 10.64 -21.43
CA LEU A 543 5.41 9.70 -22.47
C LEU A 543 3.89 9.56 -22.50
N ALA A 544 3.20 9.60 -21.36
CA ALA A 544 1.74 9.56 -21.31
C ALA A 544 1.11 10.72 -22.07
N TYR A 545 1.69 11.91 -21.90
CA TYR A 545 1.30 13.10 -22.62
C TYR A 545 1.60 12.96 -24.12
N LEU A 546 2.82 12.56 -24.48
CA LEU A 546 3.25 12.37 -25.88
C LEU A 546 2.41 11.33 -26.65
N MET A 547 2.06 10.24 -25.96
CA MET A 547 1.26 9.13 -26.50
C MET A 547 -0.25 9.41 -26.45
N ASN A 548 -0.69 10.48 -25.77
CA ASN A 548 -2.10 10.73 -25.46
C ASN A 548 -2.78 9.52 -24.78
N SER A 549 -2.03 8.78 -23.97
CA SER A 549 -2.49 7.52 -23.35
C SER A 549 -2.90 7.75 -21.90
N ARG A 550 -4.21 7.66 -21.65
CA ARG A 550 -4.78 7.78 -20.29
C ARG A 550 -4.33 6.64 -19.39
N MET A 551 -4.24 5.43 -19.93
CA MET A 551 -3.81 4.26 -19.16
C MET A 551 -2.38 4.44 -18.65
N LEU A 552 -1.47 4.90 -19.51
CA LEU A 552 -0.08 5.12 -19.17
C LEU A 552 0.07 6.27 -18.16
N PHE A 553 -0.74 7.33 -18.27
CA PHE A 553 -0.80 8.39 -17.26
C PHE A 553 -1.18 7.83 -15.87
N PHE A 554 -2.21 6.99 -15.80
CA PHE A 554 -2.65 6.44 -14.51
C PHE A 554 -1.66 5.46 -13.90
N ILE A 555 -1.04 4.61 -14.72
CA ILE A 555 0.04 3.71 -14.28
C ILE A 555 1.18 4.56 -13.71
N ALA A 556 1.64 5.57 -14.45
CA ALA A 556 2.73 6.45 -14.03
C ALA A 556 2.45 7.16 -12.69
N VAL A 557 1.28 7.80 -12.54
CA VAL A 557 0.91 8.47 -11.29
C VAL A 557 0.82 7.50 -10.12
N PHE A 558 0.20 6.33 -10.32
CA PHE A 558 0.02 5.35 -9.26
C PHE A 558 1.37 4.81 -8.75
N PHE A 559 2.23 4.35 -9.66
CA PHE A 559 3.53 3.81 -9.29
C PHE A 559 4.53 4.88 -8.84
N LEU A 560 4.43 6.12 -9.34
CA LEU A 560 5.22 7.24 -8.82
C LEU A 560 4.87 7.54 -7.36
N THR A 561 3.57 7.53 -7.03
CA THR A 561 3.11 7.74 -5.64
C THR A 561 3.61 6.62 -4.73
N MET A 562 3.52 5.36 -5.17
CA MET A 562 4.06 4.22 -4.42
C MET A 562 5.58 4.31 -4.24
N ASN A 563 6.35 4.61 -5.29
CA ASN A 563 7.81 4.71 -5.22
C ASN A 563 8.26 5.90 -4.34
N LEU A 564 7.57 7.03 -4.38
CA LEU A 564 7.82 8.13 -3.45
C LEU A 564 7.53 7.73 -2.00
N GLY A 565 6.50 6.91 -1.77
CA GLY A 565 6.23 6.31 -0.46
C GLY A 565 7.36 5.39 0.01
N ILE A 566 7.86 4.51 -0.85
CA ILE A 566 9.00 3.64 -0.52
C ILE A 566 10.27 4.46 -0.27
N TYR A 567 10.54 5.46 -1.11
CA TYR A 567 11.67 6.39 -0.91
C TYR A 567 11.59 7.11 0.43
N TYR A 568 10.39 7.53 0.84
CA TYR A 568 10.16 8.15 2.15
C TYR A 568 10.55 7.22 3.30
N TYR A 569 10.18 5.93 3.23
CA TYR A 569 10.47 4.93 4.27
C TYR A 569 11.84 4.24 4.16
N SER A 570 12.63 4.52 3.13
CA SER A 570 14.00 3.98 3.03
C SER A 570 14.87 4.50 4.18
N LEU A 571 15.74 3.68 4.76
CA LEU A 571 16.54 4.09 5.93
C LEU A 571 17.96 4.54 5.55
N ILE A 572 18.29 4.45 4.26
CA ILE A 572 19.63 4.69 3.71
C ILE A 572 19.98 6.19 3.72
N ILE A 573 19.00 7.04 3.41
CA ILE A 573 19.17 8.49 3.40
C ILE A 573 18.37 9.06 4.57
N PRO A 574 18.94 9.96 5.39
CA PRO A 574 18.22 10.54 6.51
C PRO A 574 16.95 11.29 6.07
N LEU A 575 15.88 11.14 6.83
CA LEU A 575 14.56 11.71 6.58
C LEU A 575 14.62 13.23 6.40
N LEU A 576 15.42 13.93 7.20
CA LEU A 576 15.55 15.40 7.13
C LEU A 576 15.95 15.85 5.72
N TYR A 577 16.99 15.22 5.16
CA TYR A 577 17.52 15.58 3.84
C TYR A 577 16.52 15.24 2.73
N LYS A 578 15.78 14.13 2.84
CA LYS A 578 14.70 13.79 1.91
C LYS A 578 13.56 14.79 1.92
N ALA A 579 13.10 15.18 3.11
CA ALA A 579 12.00 16.12 3.26
C ALA A 579 12.35 17.47 2.64
N LEU A 580 13.57 17.97 2.89
CA LEU A 580 14.09 19.20 2.28
C LEU A 580 14.20 19.09 0.76
N LEU A 581 14.71 17.97 0.23
CA LEU A 581 14.80 17.72 -1.21
C LEU A 581 13.40 17.75 -1.87
N LEU A 582 12.45 17.01 -1.30
CA LEU A 582 11.08 16.93 -1.82
C LEU A 582 10.38 18.31 -1.77
N LEU A 583 10.55 19.05 -0.69
CA LEU A 583 10.03 20.42 -0.55
C LEU A 583 10.65 21.36 -1.59
N LEU A 584 11.96 21.31 -1.77
CA LEU A 584 12.68 22.10 -2.77
C LEU A 584 12.11 21.87 -4.18
N PHE A 585 11.95 20.61 -4.59
CA PHE A 585 11.38 20.32 -5.92
C PHE A 585 9.89 20.64 -6.02
N ALA A 586 9.12 20.46 -4.95
CA ALA A 586 7.74 20.92 -4.92
C ALA A 586 7.64 22.43 -5.17
N LEU A 587 8.52 23.23 -4.55
CA LEU A 587 8.61 24.68 -4.78
C LEU A 587 9.07 25.02 -6.19
N ILE A 588 10.12 24.38 -6.71
CA ILE A 588 10.64 24.61 -8.07
C ILE A 588 9.54 24.32 -9.10
N PHE A 589 8.92 23.13 -9.06
CA PHE A 589 7.86 22.78 -10.00
C PHE A 589 6.63 23.68 -9.85
N SER A 590 6.26 24.06 -8.63
CA SER A 590 5.14 24.98 -8.39
C SER A 590 5.43 26.37 -8.98
N CYS A 591 6.64 26.91 -8.79
CA CYS A 591 7.03 28.20 -9.36
C CYS A 591 6.99 28.18 -10.89
N VAL A 592 7.57 27.14 -11.50
CA VAL A 592 7.53 26.94 -12.96
C VAL A 592 6.08 26.82 -13.45
N ALA A 593 5.26 26.00 -12.79
CA ALA A 593 3.86 25.82 -13.14
C ALA A 593 3.05 27.14 -13.02
N ILE A 594 3.22 27.89 -11.93
CA ILE A 594 2.54 29.18 -11.70
C ILE A 594 2.97 30.19 -12.77
N TYR A 595 4.26 30.27 -13.10
CA TYR A 595 4.77 31.14 -14.15
C TYR A 595 4.14 30.80 -15.51
N LEU A 596 4.15 29.52 -15.89
CA LEU A 596 3.56 29.06 -17.15
C LEU A 596 2.04 29.29 -17.20
N LEU A 597 1.31 29.04 -16.12
CA LEU A 597 -0.13 29.29 -16.03
C LEU A 597 -0.50 30.77 -16.11
N ARG A 598 0.35 31.67 -15.59
CA ARG A 598 0.15 33.12 -15.69
C ARG A 598 0.38 33.62 -17.12
N LYS A 599 1.40 33.10 -17.81
CA LYS A 599 1.74 33.50 -19.19
C LYS A 599 0.78 32.89 -20.20
N TYR A 600 0.59 31.57 -20.14
CA TYR A 600 -0.37 30.84 -20.96
C TYR A 600 -1.67 30.67 -20.18
N LYS A 601 -2.47 31.74 -20.12
CA LYS A 601 -3.84 31.61 -19.64
C LYS A 601 -4.51 30.52 -20.50
N PRO A 602 -5.02 29.44 -19.89
CA PRO A 602 -5.67 28.39 -20.65
C PRO A 602 -6.78 29.02 -21.48
N GLN A 603 -6.72 28.86 -22.79
CA GLN A 603 -7.78 29.28 -23.70
C GLN A 603 -8.97 28.38 -23.38
N THR A 604 -9.82 28.80 -22.46
CA THR A 604 -11.03 28.06 -22.09
C THR A 604 -11.93 27.99 -23.32
N GLN A 605 -11.94 26.85 -24.01
CA GLN A 605 -12.96 26.54 -25.02
C GLN A 605 -14.38 26.51 -24.43
N SER A 606 -14.53 26.57 -23.11
CA SER A 606 -15.81 26.76 -22.46
C SER A 606 -16.03 28.24 -22.16
N ALA A 607 -16.75 28.93 -23.05
CA ALA A 607 -17.35 30.24 -22.84
C ALA A 607 -18.30 30.24 -21.63
N VAL A 608 -17.77 30.40 -20.41
CA VAL A 608 -18.57 30.65 -19.22
C VAL A 608 -17.73 31.54 -18.30
N GLY A 609 -18.13 32.80 -18.15
CA GLY A 609 -17.53 33.73 -17.21
C GLY A 609 -17.65 33.23 -15.78
N PHE A 610 -16.65 33.52 -14.95
CA PHE A 610 -16.69 33.29 -13.50
C PHE A 610 -17.65 34.29 -12.84
N ALA A 611 -18.95 34.17 -13.08
CA ALA A 611 -19.97 34.97 -12.42
C ALA A 611 -20.68 34.13 -11.35
N ASN A 612 -20.70 34.67 -10.12
CA ASN A 612 -21.44 34.19 -8.94
C ASN A 612 -21.05 32.82 -8.38
N VAL A 613 -19.81 32.75 -7.88
CA VAL A 613 -19.43 31.77 -6.86
C VAL A 613 -20.05 32.14 -5.52
N SER A 614 -20.84 31.25 -4.93
CA SER A 614 -21.32 31.43 -3.55
C SER A 614 -20.12 31.53 -2.59
N LYS A 615 -19.90 32.71 -2.01
CA LYS A 615 -18.87 32.96 -0.98
C LYS A 615 -19.15 32.22 0.33
N VAL A 616 -20.35 31.66 0.50
CA VAL A 616 -20.81 31.02 1.75
C VAL A 616 -20.10 29.69 2.00
N LYS A 617 -20.01 28.81 0.99
CA LYS A 617 -19.36 27.49 1.15
C LYS A 617 -17.87 27.58 1.58
N PRO A 618 -17.01 28.39 0.95
CA PRO A 618 -15.63 28.54 1.44
C PRO A 618 -15.55 29.21 2.80
N LEU A 619 -16.47 30.12 3.14
CA LEU A 619 -16.52 30.75 4.47
C LEU A 619 -16.89 29.73 5.56
N VAL A 620 -17.87 28.86 5.32
CA VAL A 620 -18.24 27.79 6.25
C VAL A 620 -17.12 26.76 6.36
N ALA A 621 -16.42 26.44 5.28
CA ALA A 621 -15.26 25.56 5.35
C ALA A 621 -14.12 26.15 6.16
N LEU A 622 -13.84 27.44 5.99
CA LEU A 622 -12.89 28.17 6.83
C LEU A 622 -13.34 28.15 8.30
N ALA A 623 -14.63 28.35 8.57
CA ALA A 623 -15.17 28.25 9.93
C ALA A 623 -15.02 26.84 10.52
N VAL A 624 -15.24 25.77 9.73
CA VAL A 624 -15.01 24.37 10.14
C VAL A 624 -13.53 24.14 10.45
N VAL A 625 -12.62 24.60 9.59
CA VAL A 625 -11.17 24.48 9.82
C VAL A 625 -10.79 25.23 11.10
N LEU A 626 -11.29 26.45 11.30
CA LEU A 626 -11.06 27.21 12.53
C LEU A 626 -11.65 26.50 13.76
N LEU A 627 -12.83 25.87 13.65
CA LEU A 627 -13.45 25.10 14.72
C LEU A 627 -12.62 23.87 15.11
N ILE A 628 -11.84 23.31 14.18
CA ILE A 628 -10.89 22.21 14.46
C ILE A 628 -9.58 22.77 15.04
N LEU A 629 -9.05 23.85 14.47
CA LEU A 629 -7.75 24.41 14.85
C LEU A 629 -7.79 25.17 16.18
N ILE A 630 -8.89 25.82 16.56
CA ILE A 630 -8.99 26.59 17.81
C ILE A 630 -8.88 25.67 19.05
N PRO A 631 -9.66 24.58 19.19
CA PRO A 631 -9.50 23.63 20.29
C PRO A 631 -8.13 22.96 20.29
N LEU A 632 -7.57 22.65 19.11
CA LEU A 632 -6.23 22.11 19.01
C LEU A 632 -5.19 23.11 19.55
N ASN A 633 -5.30 24.39 19.18
CA ASN A 633 -4.41 25.44 19.68
C ASN A 633 -4.58 25.70 21.19
N TYR A 634 -5.81 25.57 21.71
CA TYR A 634 -6.06 25.60 23.16
C TYR A 634 -5.38 24.42 23.86
N LYS A 635 -5.41 23.22 23.27
CA LYS A 635 -4.69 22.05 23.79
C LYS A 635 -3.18 22.25 23.76
N VAL A 636 -2.65 22.81 22.69
CA VAL A 636 -1.25 23.22 22.58
C VAL A 636 -0.88 24.18 23.72
N GLN A 637 -1.69 25.21 23.97
CA GLN A 637 -1.45 26.14 25.07
C GLN A 637 -1.52 25.46 26.45
N GLN A 638 -2.43 24.50 26.64
CA GLN A 638 -2.52 23.70 27.86
C GLN A 638 -1.25 22.85 28.06
N PHE A 639 -0.72 22.26 26.98
CA PHE A 639 0.52 21.49 27.04
C PHE A 639 1.73 22.38 27.36
N GLU A 640 1.84 23.56 26.74
CA GLU A 640 2.87 24.55 27.07
C GLU A 640 2.77 25.00 28.54
N ASP A 641 1.57 25.24 29.05
CA ASP A 641 1.36 25.62 30.45
C ASP A 641 1.76 24.49 31.42
N VAL A 642 1.46 23.23 31.09
CA VAL A 642 1.92 22.07 31.86
C VAL A 642 3.45 21.96 31.82
N LEU A 643 4.08 22.11 30.66
CA LEU A 643 5.53 22.04 30.53
C LEU A 643 6.25 23.17 31.29
N ALA A 644 5.66 24.38 31.30
CA ALA A 644 6.24 25.56 31.93
C ALA A 644 6.00 25.64 33.45
N THR A 645 4.82 25.25 33.93
CA THR A 645 4.40 25.47 35.33
C THR A 645 4.11 24.18 36.10
N GLY A 646 4.14 23.03 35.42
CA GLY A 646 3.88 21.73 36.03
C GLY A 646 4.96 21.30 37.02
N LYS A 647 4.53 20.54 38.02
CA LYS A 647 5.43 19.95 39.01
C LYS A 647 6.34 18.91 38.33
N PRO A 648 7.66 18.96 38.56
CA PRO A 648 8.58 17.96 38.00
C PRO A 648 8.37 16.60 38.67
N VAL A 649 8.38 15.54 37.87
CA VAL A 649 8.35 14.15 38.32
C VAL A 649 9.42 13.39 37.56
N VAL A 650 10.49 12.99 38.24
CA VAL A 650 11.60 12.28 37.61
C VAL A 650 11.40 10.78 37.75
N LEU A 651 11.41 10.05 36.64
CA LEU A 651 11.24 8.60 36.60
C LEU A 651 12.50 7.92 36.11
N LYS A 652 12.91 6.83 36.77
CA LYS A 652 14.06 6.04 36.35
C LYS A 652 13.69 5.14 35.17
N ILE A 653 14.52 5.16 34.12
CA ILE A 653 14.35 4.37 32.91
C ILE A 653 14.85 2.93 33.18
N ALA A 654 14.10 1.94 32.71
CA ALA A 654 14.46 0.53 32.74
C ALA A 654 15.16 0.12 31.42
N PRO A 655 16.08 -0.85 31.45
CA PRO A 655 16.80 -1.27 30.25
C PRO A 655 15.82 -1.87 29.23
N VAL A 656 15.69 -1.22 28.08
CA VAL A 656 14.91 -1.68 26.92
C VAL A 656 15.75 -1.47 25.68
N ASP A 657 15.66 -2.42 24.75
CA ASP A 657 16.32 -2.33 23.45
C ASP A 657 15.78 -1.10 22.70
N PRO A 658 16.62 -0.10 22.42
CA PRO A 658 16.12 1.15 21.90
C PRO A 658 15.81 0.98 20.40
N ARG A 659 14.58 1.38 20.03
CA ARG A 659 14.13 1.88 18.71
C ARG A 659 13.39 0.89 17.80
N SER A 660 12.28 1.38 17.23
CA SER A 660 11.78 0.95 15.92
C SER A 660 11.89 2.14 14.96
N LEU A 661 12.34 1.93 13.72
CA LEU A 661 12.75 3.02 12.82
C LEU A 661 11.60 3.66 12.01
N MET A 662 10.40 3.10 12.05
CA MET A 662 9.35 3.35 11.05
C MET A 662 8.65 4.72 11.16
N GLN A 663 8.80 5.45 12.28
CA GLN A 663 8.06 6.69 12.58
C GLN A 663 8.94 7.94 12.79
N GLY A 664 10.26 7.80 12.57
CA GLY A 664 11.28 8.80 12.91
C GLY A 664 12.23 8.29 13.99
N ASP A 665 13.27 9.06 14.32
CA ASP A 665 14.18 8.72 15.40
C ASP A 665 13.48 8.92 16.75
N TYR A 666 13.14 7.82 17.41
CA TYR A 666 12.61 7.83 18.77
C TYR A 666 13.28 6.77 19.63
N MET A 667 13.26 7.00 20.94
CA MET A 667 13.70 6.00 21.93
C MET A 667 12.45 5.47 22.64
N ALA A 668 12.26 4.16 22.53
CA ALA A 668 11.28 3.47 23.36
C ALA A 668 11.77 3.52 24.83
N LEU A 669 10.89 3.93 25.71
CA LEU A 669 11.14 4.11 27.14
C LEU A 669 10.32 3.10 27.92
N SER A 670 10.97 2.38 28.82
CA SER A 670 10.32 1.71 29.92
C SER A 670 10.78 2.34 31.23
N TYR A 671 9.95 2.27 32.26
CA TYR A 671 10.24 2.88 33.55
C TYR A 671 10.24 1.83 34.64
N ALA A 672 11.19 1.93 35.56
CA ALA A 672 11.30 0.99 36.69
C ALA A 672 9.99 0.94 37.50
N ILE A 673 9.33 2.08 37.70
CA ILE A 673 8.07 2.20 38.45
C ILE A 673 6.93 1.37 37.85
N LEU A 674 6.95 1.07 36.54
CA LEU A 674 5.92 0.25 35.89
C LEU A 674 6.03 -1.23 36.30
N ASN A 675 7.22 -1.71 36.62
CA ASN A 675 7.41 -3.05 37.17
C ASN A 675 6.81 -3.14 38.59
N ASP A 676 7.00 -2.10 39.40
CA ASP A 676 6.45 -2.03 40.75
C ASP A 676 4.92 -1.96 40.72
N ILE A 677 4.35 -1.19 39.79
CA ILE A 677 2.89 -1.10 39.57
C ILE A 677 2.34 -2.47 39.13
N ARG A 678 3.03 -3.15 38.20
CA ARG A 678 2.64 -4.49 37.78
C ARG A 678 2.68 -5.49 38.94
N ALA A 679 3.72 -5.45 39.77
CA ALA A 679 3.84 -6.33 40.94
C ALA A 679 2.69 -6.09 41.94
N ASN A 680 2.35 -4.83 42.22
CA ASN A 680 1.26 -4.49 43.14
C ASN A 680 -0.12 -4.93 42.62
N LEU A 681 -0.37 -4.80 41.31
CA LEU A 681 -1.59 -5.27 40.66
C LEU A 681 -1.72 -6.80 40.70
N ASN A 682 -0.59 -7.53 40.63
CA ASN A 682 -0.57 -8.99 40.69
C ASN A 682 -0.68 -9.52 42.13
N GLU A 683 -0.07 -8.87 43.13
CA GLU A 683 -0.15 -9.28 44.54
C GLU A 683 -1.58 -9.23 45.11
N SER A 684 -2.45 -8.38 44.56
CA SER A 684 -3.88 -8.38 44.91
C SER A 684 -4.67 -9.64 44.48
N GLU A 685 -4.04 -10.62 43.83
CA GLU A 685 -4.66 -11.88 43.39
C GLU A 685 -4.58 -13.04 44.42
N ASP A 686 -3.67 -12.99 45.41
CA ASP A 686 -3.50 -14.09 46.36
C ASP A 686 -4.49 -14.02 47.54
N GLY A 687 -5.71 -14.51 47.31
CA GLY A 687 -6.71 -14.65 48.37
C GLY A 687 -8.07 -15.17 47.91
N VAL A 688 -8.17 -16.49 47.68
CA VAL A 688 -9.38 -17.34 47.70
C VAL A 688 -10.68 -16.65 47.26
N THR A 689 -11.06 -16.81 45.99
CA THR A 689 -12.46 -17.11 45.60
C THR A 689 -12.54 -17.53 44.12
N LEU A 690 -13.29 -18.62 43.89
CA LEU A 690 -13.60 -19.18 42.58
C LEU A 690 -14.21 -18.14 41.62
N ALA A 691 -13.62 -18.06 40.42
CA ALA A 691 -14.26 -17.77 39.13
C ALA A 691 -15.34 -16.66 39.09
N LYS A 692 -14.93 -15.42 39.36
CA LYS A 692 -15.45 -14.27 38.59
C LYS A 692 -14.25 -13.61 37.94
N GLU A 693 -14.23 -13.56 36.61
CA GLU A 693 -13.33 -12.69 35.84
C GLU A 693 -13.41 -11.27 36.42
N LYS A 694 -12.48 -10.92 37.30
CA LYS A 694 -12.36 -9.55 37.81
C LYS A 694 -11.75 -8.75 36.67
N LYS A 695 -12.55 -7.85 36.09
CA LYS A 695 -12.07 -6.89 35.09
C LYS A 695 -10.91 -6.09 35.68
N HIS A 696 -9.71 -6.23 35.12
CA HIS A 696 -8.62 -5.30 35.40
C HIS A 696 -9.08 -3.89 34.97
N PRO A 697 -8.95 -2.88 35.85
CA PRO A 697 -9.27 -1.51 35.48
C PRO A 697 -8.31 -1.08 34.36
N SER A 698 -8.88 -0.58 33.25
CA SER A 698 -8.11 -0.16 32.08
C SER A 698 -7.27 1.10 32.33
N LYS A 699 -7.60 1.84 33.39
CA LYS A 699 -6.87 3.02 33.85
C LYS A 699 -6.72 2.95 35.36
N VAL A 700 -5.51 3.23 35.83
CA VAL A 700 -5.14 3.20 37.24
C VAL A 700 -4.31 4.43 37.55
N TYR A 701 -4.38 4.92 38.78
CA TYR A 701 -3.70 6.14 39.21
C TYR A 701 -2.64 5.76 40.24
N ALA A 702 -1.36 5.91 39.87
CA ALA A 702 -0.25 5.61 40.76
C ALA A 702 0.13 6.87 41.56
N LEU A 703 -0.08 6.81 42.88
CA LEU A 703 0.42 7.78 43.84
C LEU A 703 1.91 7.56 44.05
N ILE A 704 2.66 8.65 44.26
CA ILE A 704 4.12 8.61 44.31
C ILE A 704 4.67 9.21 45.61
N HIS A 705 5.82 8.71 46.03
CA HIS A 705 6.75 9.44 46.89
C HIS A 705 7.82 10.11 46.01
N GLN A 706 8.36 11.24 46.43
CA GLN A 706 9.49 11.90 45.77
C GLN A 706 10.62 12.10 46.77
N ASP A 707 11.85 11.80 46.35
CA ASP A 707 13.04 12.11 47.13
C ASP A 707 13.45 13.60 47.01
N GLU A 708 14.51 14.00 47.71
CA GLU A 708 15.04 15.39 47.65
C GLU A 708 15.50 15.83 46.25
N GLN A 709 15.73 14.87 45.35
CA GLN A 709 16.14 15.09 43.97
C GLN A 709 14.96 15.05 42.98
N GLY A 710 13.74 14.79 43.46
CA GLY A 710 12.51 14.72 42.67
C GLY A 710 12.26 13.37 41.97
N VAL A 711 13.06 12.34 42.27
CA VAL A 711 12.89 10.99 41.73
C VAL A 711 11.71 10.32 42.41
N ALA A 712 10.77 9.83 41.60
CA ALA A 712 9.52 9.26 42.08
C ALA A 712 9.58 7.74 42.24
N THR A 713 9.07 7.26 43.37
CA THR A 713 8.87 5.84 43.68
C THR A 713 7.39 5.57 43.96
N LEU A 714 6.93 4.34 43.71
CA LEU A 714 5.53 3.97 43.92
C LEU A 714 5.14 4.09 45.41
N CYS A 715 4.02 4.75 45.70
CA CYS A 715 3.42 4.83 47.04
C CYS A 715 2.24 3.87 47.14
N GLN A 716 1.21 4.08 46.31
CA GLN A 716 -0.01 3.29 46.27
C GLN A 716 -0.63 3.38 44.87
N VAL A 717 -1.41 2.37 44.48
CA VAL A 717 -2.17 2.34 43.22
C VAL A 717 -3.66 2.42 43.54
N GLU A 718 -4.39 3.31 42.85
CA GLU A 718 -5.84 3.50 43.02
C GLU A 718 -6.62 3.37 41.69
N ASP A 719 -7.82 2.79 41.75
CA ASP A 719 -8.68 2.56 40.57
C ASP A 719 -9.50 3.80 40.16
N SER A 720 -9.52 4.84 40.99
CA SER A 720 -10.24 6.09 40.76
C SER A 720 -9.32 7.30 40.96
N PRO A 721 -9.62 8.46 40.37
CA PRO A 721 -8.83 9.68 40.59
C PRO A 721 -8.70 9.95 42.09
N PRO A 722 -7.46 10.14 42.61
CA PRO A 722 -7.24 10.25 44.04
C PRO A 722 -7.86 11.53 44.59
N ASN A 723 -8.75 11.39 45.58
CA ASN A 723 -9.34 12.50 46.33
C ASN A 723 -8.61 12.75 47.67
N ASP A 724 -7.85 11.77 48.14
CA ASP A 724 -7.02 11.85 49.35
C ASP A 724 -5.65 11.24 49.03
N PHE A 725 -4.58 11.96 49.37
CA PHE A 725 -3.20 11.60 49.03
C PHE A 725 -2.44 11.00 50.22
N LYS A 726 -3.04 10.93 51.42
CA LYS A 726 -2.45 10.39 52.65
C LYS A 726 -0.99 10.86 52.86
N ASP A 727 -0.05 9.91 53.04
CA ASP A 727 1.39 10.15 53.23
C ASP A 727 2.17 10.31 51.90
N CYS A 728 1.49 10.17 50.75
CA CYS A 728 2.09 10.36 49.43
C CYS A 728 2.17 11.86 49.05
N VAL A 729 2.84 12.18 47.93
CA VAL A 729 2.95 13.56 47.45
C VAL A 729 1.57 14.14 47.10
N ALA A 730 1.18 15.22 47.77
CA ALA A 730 -0.12 15.84 47.59
C ALA A 730 -0.32 16.40 46.16
N ASN A 731 -1.48 16.09 45.58
CA ASN A 731 -1.93 16.57 44.26
C ASN A 731 -0.99 16.18 43.11
N VAL A 732 -0.29 15.05 43.20
CA VAL A 732 0.50 14.48 42.09
C VAL A 732 0.24 12.98 41.99
N TYR A 733 -0.09 12.52 40.79
CA TYR A 733 -0.26 11.10 40.49
C TYR A 733 0.15 10.82 39.04
N LEU A 734 0.51 9.59 38.75
CA LEU A 734 0.77 9.13 37.39
C LEU A 734 -0.51 8.47 36.85
N PRO A 735 -1.14 9.02 35.80
CA PRO A 735 -2.20 8.31 35.09
C PRO A 735 -1.57 7.16 34.31
N VAL A 736 -1.91 5.93 34.67
CA VAL A 736 -1.36 4.71 34.07
C VAL A 736 -2.46 4.00 33.30
N ASN A 737 -2.24 3.78 32.01
CA ASN A 737 -3.10 2.90 31.23
C ASN A 737 -2.62 1.47 31.51
N ASN A 738 -3.49 0.62 32.06
CA ASN A 738 -3.14 -0.77 32.31
C ASN A 738 -3.71 -1.63 31.18
N PHE A 739 -2.90 -1.79 30.13
CA PHE A 739 -3.32 -2.38 28.88
C PHE A 739 -2.56 -3.67 28.59
N LYS A 740 -3.24 -4.76 28.22
CA LYS A 740 -2.63 -6.10 28.11
C LYS A 740 -1.84 -6.55 29.35
N TRP A 741 -2.22 -6.13 30.57
CA TRP A 741 -1.47 -6.44 31.81
C TRP A 741 -0.07 -5.79 31.86
N LEU A 742 0.20 -4.88 30.92
CA LEU A 742 1.36 -4.01 30.90
C LEU A 742 0.90 -2.60 31.31
N PRO A 743 1.33 -2.10 32.48
CA PRO A 743 1.13 -0.70 32.79
C PRO A 743 1.97 0.16 31.84
N GLU A 744 1.32 1.14 31.21
CA GLU A 744 1.91 2.09 30.29
C GLU A 744 1.63 3.52 30.77
N LEU A 745 2.65 4.37 30.70
CA LEU A 745 2.48 5.80 30.91
C LEU A 745 2.02 6.50 29.63
N PRO A 746 1.41 7.69 29.71
CA PRO A 746 0.96 8.45 28.54
C PRO A 746 2.09 8.88 27.60
N SER A 747 3.34 8.53 27.83
CA SER A 747 4.44 8.80 26.91
C SER A 747 5.56 7.80 27.16
N GLN A 748 5.72 6.82 26.28
CA GLN A 748 6.78 5.81 26.35
C GLN A 748 7.68 5.85 25.12
N GLU A 749 7.59 6.93 24.35
CA GLU A 749 8.40 7.17 23.17
C GLU A 749 8.90 8.61 23.21
N TYR A 750 10.21 8.79 23.24
CA TYR A 750 10.84 10.11 23.16
C TYR A 750 11.32 10.34 21.73
N PHE A 751 10.62 11.18 20.99
CA PHE A 751 11.01 11.60 19.64
C PHE A 751 12.11 12.65 19.72
N PHE A 752 13.17 12.48 18.94
CA PHE A 752 14.26 13.44 18.84
C PHE A 752 14.66 13.66 17.39
N ALA A 753 15.44 14.73 17.17
CA ALA A 753 16.01 15.00 15.87
C ALA A 753 16.90 13.83 15.43
N GLU A 754 16.74 13.44 14.17
CA GLU A 754 17.48 12.36 13.54
C GLU A 754 19.00 12.49 13.78
N GLY A 755 19.65 11.38 14.12
CA GLY A 755 21.09 11.33 14.40
C GLY A 755 21.50 11.75 15.81
N LYS A 756 20.55 12.06 16.71
CA LYS A 756 20.85 12.26 18.15
C LYS A 756 20.73 10.98 18.98
N GLY A 757 20.68 9.84 18.32
CA GLY A 757 20.46 8.56 18.98
C GLY A 757 21.47 8.24 20.09
N GLN A 758 22.77 8.39 19.83
CA GLN A 758 23.81 8.10 20.82
C GLN A 758 23.79 9.09 22.00
N HIS A 759 23.41 10.34 21.76
CA HIS A 759 23.27 11.36 22.79
C HIS A 759 22.17 11.00 23.78
N TYR A 760 20.98 10.63 23.29
CA TYR A 760 19.85 10.24 24.14
C TYR A 760 19.96 8.81 24.71
N ALA A 761 20.80 7.95 24.14
CA ALA A 761 21.08 6.61 24.70
C ALA A 761 21.76 6.66 26.08
N GLN A 762 22.30 7.83 26.48
CA GLN A 762 22.89 8.05 27.80
C GLN A 762 21.84 8.36 28.88
N ALA A 763 20.55 8.43 28.53
CA ALA A 763 19.49 8.75 29.46
C ALA A 763 19.27 7.63 30.48
N GLU A 764 19.34 7.97 31.76
CA GLU A 764 18.97 7.05 32.87
C GLU A 764 17.65 7.45 33.53
N TYR A 765 17.23 8.71 33.34
CA TYR A 765 16.00 9.24 33.91
C TYR A 765 15.20 10.02 32.87
N ALA A 766 13.90 10.12 33.09
CA ALA A 766 12.97 10.92 32.31
C ALA A 766 12.26 11.92 33.23
N GLU A 767 12.27 13.20 32.86
CA GLU A 767 11.55 14.24 33.60
C GLU A 767 10.18 14.48 32.97
N TYR A 768 9.14 14.21 33.75
CA TYR A 768 7.77 14.56 33.43
C TYR A 768 7.34 15.85 34.12
N ARG A 769 6.34 16.51 33.54
CA ARG A 769 5.63 17.63 34.12
C ARG A 769 4.19 17.24 34.38
N PHE A 770 3.75 17.39 35.63
CA PHE A 770 2.38 17.11 36.04
C PHE A 770 1.65 18.40 36.41
N LYS A 771 0.47 18.59 35.81
CA LYS A 771 -0.48 19.66 36.18
C LYS A 771 -1.91 19.27 35.82
N ASP A 772 -2.85 19.44 36.75
CA ASP A 772 -4.29 19.25 36.54
C ASP A 772 -4.65 17.92 35.85
N GLY A 773 -3.98 16.83 36.25
CA GLY A 773 -4.22 15.48 35.72
C GLY A 773 -3.56 15.18 34.37
N ILE A 774 -2.82 16.13 33.80
CA ILE A 774 -2.03 15.94 32.58
C ILE A 774 -0.58 15.70 32.97
N LEU A 775 -0.01 14.61 32.45
CA LEU A 775 1.39 14.23 32.61
C LEU A 775 2.06 14.26 31.22
N LEU A 776 3.07 15.12 31.03
CA LEU A 776 3.81 15.23 29.77
C LEU A 776 5.29 14.98 29.98
N LEU A 777 5.90 14.22 29.08
CA LEU A 777 7.34 14.00 29.06
C LEU A 777 8.02 15.28 28.57
N ALA A 778 8.85 15.89 29.41
CA ALA A 778 9.50 17.17 29.09
C ALA A 778 10.88 16.97 28.49
N ARG A 779 11.70 16.07 29.08
CA ARG A 779 13.08 15.80 28.65
C ARG A 779 13.64 14.54 29.29
N LEU A 780 14.75 14.08 28.72
CA LEU A 780 15.57 13.00 29.26
C LEU A 780 16.73 13.57 30.07
N LEU A 781 17.14 12.85 31.11
CA LEU A 781 18.25 13.23 31.99
C LEU A 781 19.31 12.12 32.03
N ASP A 782 20.57 12.53 32.13
CA ASP A 782 21.70 11.63 32.36
C ASP A 782 21.73 11.10 33.81
N LYS A 783 22.74 10.28 34.11
CA LYS A 783 23.02 9.74 35.46
C LYS A 783 23.21 10.80 36.55
N ASP A 784 23.59 12.04 36.18
CA ASP A 784 23.82 13.16 37.10
C ASP A 784 22.58 14.07 37.19
N LEU A 785 21.42 13.61 36.68
CA LEU A 785 20.16 14.36 36.59
C LEU A 785 20.26 15.66 35.76
N LYS A 786 21.21 15.73 34.82
CA LYS A 786 21.34 16.85 33.88
C LYS A 786 20.56 16.55 32.61
N ALA A 787 19.95 17.60 32.06
CA ALA A 787 19.19 17.51 30.82
C ALA A 787 20.08 17.15 29.62
N LEU A 788 19.60 16.21 28.80
CA LEU A 788 20.18 15.82 27.50
C LEU A 788 19.57 16.62 26.33
#